data_AF-A0A321LPH4-F1
#
_entry.id   AF-A0A321LPH4-F1
#
_cell.length_a   1.000
_cell.length_b   1.000
_cell.length_c   1.000
_cell.angle_alpha   90.00
_cell.angle_beta   90.00
_cell.angle_gamma   90.00
#
_symmetry.space_group_name_H-M   'P 1'
#
loop_
_entity.id
_entity.type
_entity.pdbx_description
1 polymer ?
#
loop_
_entity_poly.entity_id
_entity_poly.type
_entity_poly.pdbx_seq_one_letter_code
_entity_poly.pdbx_strand_id
1 'polypeptide(L)'
;MITNCPECGAQVTGEAQKFCYRCGSELPSTGEDGAAVPETPPNGVSGDSSANQASANGAPDAEAQSEGAAGSAEADAFKTLAINPSETSLIPQEPRQEPEATLRIVLATGDVFDREIMEAETRLGKGPRNTIVLADPSVSTAHALITRDGDRFFISDLSSRNGTFVGTERVTERRQLRHGDVIILGRSKLTFRQAGYGDTAIITSSVETAPASAAPPPLTEDSLAEALINAGRATREVIAHLRQSGKRLYDAAVAEKIANQESIRDLMSQTFKIPSVELKTAKINDSFLGRGAARLAIARYVLPLTEEGGRLILAVYDPTDRETIESIARESGKPVDLRLATFDELKEQTELRYGPKLVGVSPTGEKVEFPIAKGDVEIGKAAHNNIVLSDTTVSNSHAIIVSKDNFYSIVDLDSLNGTFVNGERLGAESRTLKHGDRLQFGQTILTFRNPAETTENTTATLSAAALEEVKKRAAAGTGRATTADPALLPASPPVGPAAMTPQEEEAISSDASLSESDKAAKAEKKKKKKKKKDERVKAAYISSAGRVVAQVLGVVLTVGLAIYIAQRGTGGDRNALEPSKKGKPKLKLGKLSSGNPIKGGNFEASGVVQVPESNTVLFVDDNNPGEVMSMELDEGGNQVGDAKRVPLGASIEDPESITYGGGFFYVMGSQSNPLGGVRNGLARFTFDSSAGAIQGSTEVIGDVRGFLLSNVPELKEYAKKPADAGGLNIEGISWDPDHERLLLGLRAPIVNGNALIVAIKLRDPRGAFTIDNLTLAEPHAIQVSLEGLGIRDIQYDSRLKSFLIISGASQHHEKTDFKLWEWSGDPDQSKDQNRPREESLLDKSMKPEGVTRARIGSRDYIFIVGDSGSYVKIDYSEGDKTE
;
A
#
# COMPACT_ATOMS: atom_id res chain seq x y z
N MET A 1 10.77 28.86 -42.75
CA MET A 1 11.13 29.84 -41.70
C MET A 1 12.06 29.16 -40.70
N ILE A 2 12.99 29.90 -40.09
CA ILE A 2 13.83 29.40 -38.98
C ILE A 2 13.22 29.96 -37.70
N THR A 3 12.71 29.10 -36.81
CA THR A 3 12.12 29.52 -35.53
C THR A 3 13.04 29.06 -34.40
N ASN A 4 13.39 29.95 -33.47
CA ASN A 4 14.19 29.57 -32.31
C ASN A 4 13.27 29.05 -31.18
N CYS A 5 13.59 27.92 -30.55
CA CYS A 5 12.86 27.47 -29.36
C CYS A 5 13.05 28.50 -28.22
N PRO A 6 11.97 29.02 -27.61
CA PRO A 6 12.06 29.98 -26.51
C PRO A 6 12.71 29.39 -25.25
N GLU A 7 12.62 28.07 -25.06
CA GLU A 7 13.16 27.37 -23.88
C GLU A 7 14.64 26.97 -24.02
N CYS A 8 15.16 26.67 -25.23
CA CYS A 8 16.53 26.15 -25.39
C CYS A 8 17.36 26.80 -26.50
N GLY A 9 16.81 27.78 -27.20
CA GLY A 9 17.50 28.53 -28.26
C GLY A 9 17.85 27.73 -29.52
N ALA A 10 17.31 26.53 -29.69
CA ALA A 10 17.56 25.72 -30.89
C ALA A 10 16.94 26.32 -32.14
N GLN A 11 17.70 26.39 -33.23
CA GLN A 11 17.18 26.77 -34.55
C GLN A 11 16.39 25.62 -35.16
N VAL A 12 15.07 25.77 -35.23
CA VAL A 12 14.15 24.81 -35.85
C VAL A 12 13.93 25.17 -37.31
N THR A 13 14.13 24.21 -38.21
CA THR A 13 13.98 24.39 -39.67
C THR A 13 12.91 23.44 -40.21
N GLY A 14 11.90 23.99 -40.90
CA GLY A 14 10.82 23.21 -41.55
C GLY A 14 9.42 23.83 -41.35
N GLU A 15 8.51 23.61 -42.32
CA GLU A 15 7.09 23.95 -42.17
C GLU A 15 6.39 22.88 -41.31
N ALA A 16 5.50 23.34 -40.40
CA ALA A 16 4.61 22.53 -39.55
C ALA A 16 5.22 21.72 -38.37
N GLN A 17 6.30 22.18 -37.73
CA GLN A 17 6.69 21.62 -36.42
C GLN A 17 5.96 22.33 -35.27
N LYS A 18 5.03 21.63 -34.63
CA LYS A 18 4.29 22.12 -33.43
C LYS A 18 5.16 22.15 -32.18
N PHE A 19 6.22 21.35 -32.12
CA PHE A 19 7.10 21.23 -30.95
C PHE A 19 8.57 21.28 -31.36
N CYS A 20 9.42 21.84 -30.50
CA CYS A 20 10.84 21.93 -30.76
C CYS A 20 11.52 20.57 -30.63
N TYR A 21 12.25 20.19 -31.67
CA TYR A 21 13.03 18.95 -31.70
C TYR A 21 14.10 18.84 -30.59
N ARG A 22 14.56 19.95 -30.00
CA ARG A 22 15.64 19.98 -29.00
C ARG A 22 15.16 20.18 -27.56
N CYS A 23 14.01 20.77 -27.31
CA CYS A 23 13.47 21.02 -25.96
C CYS A 23 12.14 20.29 -25.71
N GLY A 24 11.41 19.93 -26.77
CA GLY A 24 10.05 19.36 -26.68
C GLY A 24 8.97 20.39 -26.36
N SER A 25 9.36 21.65 -26.13
CA SER A 25 8.47 22.78 -25.89
C SER A 25 7.66 23.10 -27.13
N GLU A 26 6.41 23.51 -26.95
CA GLU A 26 5.56 23.92 -28.06
C GLU A 26 6.19 25.13 -28.76
N LEU A 27 6.33 25.03 -30.09
CA LEU A 27 6.79 26.13 -30.90
C LEU A 27 5.60 27.03 -31.19
N PRO A 28 5.76 28.36 -31.11
CA PRO A 28 4.70 29.28 -31.46
C PRO A 28 4.24 28.96 -32.88
N SER A 29 2.95 28.68 -33.05
CA SER A 29 2.36 28.44 -34.37
C SER A 29 2.70 29.63 -35.25
N THR A 30 3.29 29.39 -36.42
CA THR A 30 3.36 30.40 -37.48
C THR A 30 1.93 30.62 -37.97
N GLY A 31 1.17 31.41 -37.22
CA GLY A 31 -0.03 32.04 -37.73
C GLY A 31 0.40 32.86 -38.94
N GLU A 32 -0.37 32.75 -40.01
CA GLU A 32 -0.37 33.77 -41.04
C GLU A 32 -0.71 35.11 -40.37
N ASP A 33 0.32 35.85 -39.96
CA ASP A 33 0.14 37.23 -39.57
C ASP A 33 -0.20 38.03 -40.83
N GLY A 34 -1.42 38.55 -40.87
CA GLY A 34 -1.63 39.89 -41.36
C GLY A 34 -0.87 40.87 -40.45
N ALA A 35 0.41 41.05 -40.77
CA ALA A 35 1.37 42.10 -40.41
C ALA A 35 0.97 43.19 -39.38
N ALA A 36 1.83 43.40 -38.37
CA ALA A 36 2.46 44.70 -38.09
C ALA A 36 3.66 44.60 -37.11
N VAL A 37 4.86 44.69 -37.70
CA VAL A 37 6.09 45.47 -37.39
C VAL A 37 6.32 46.02 -35.96
N PRO A 38 7.60 46.06 -35.48
CA PRO A 38 7.98 45.92 -34.07
C PRO A 38 8.38 47.25 -33.39
N GLU A 39 8.40 47.26 -32.06
CA GLU A 39 9.13 48.29 -31.29
C GLU A 39 10.12 47.66 -30.30
N THR A 40 11.39 48.00 -30.50
CA THR A 40 12.50 47.83 -29.56
C THR A 40 12.43 48.83 -28.40
N PRO A 41 13.00 48.51 -27.22
CA PRO A 41 12.96 49.34 -26.01
C PRO A 41 14.05 50.44 -26.07
N PRO A 42 13.97 51.53 -25.25
CA PRO A 42 14.77 51.51 -24.01
C PRO A 42 14.32 52.44 -22.85
N ASN A 43 14.83 52.13 -21.65
CA ASN A 43 15.30 53.00 -20.56
C ASN A 43 14.77 54.45 -20.36
N GLY A 44 14.43 54.78 -19.11
CA GLY A 44 15.05 55.94 -18.44
C GLY A 44 14.17 56.90 -17.61
N VAL A 45 14.32 56.83 -16.28
CA VAL A 45 14.56 57.94 -15.31
C VAL A 45 13.50 59.06 -15.07
N SER A 46 13.36 59.37 -13.76
CA SER A 46 12.81 60.58 -13.07
C SER A 46 11.29 60.75 -13.00
N GLY A 47 10.66 61.18 -11.91
CA GLY A 47 11.08 61.67 -10.58
C GLY A 47 9.86 62.34 -9.92
N ASP A 48 9.83 62.39 -8.57
CA ASP A 48 9.16 63.37 -7.66
C ASP A 48 7.72 63.86 -7.96
N SER A 49 6.80 64.11 -7.02
CA SER A 49 6.83 64.41 -5.58
C SER A 49 5.40 64.71 -5.08
N SER A 50 5.24 64.84 -3.76
CA SER A 50 4.20 65.61 -3.00
C SER A 50 2.76 65.02 -2.94
N ALA A 51 2.30 64.52 -1.79
CA ALA A 51 1.82 65.19 -0.56
C ALA A 51 0.41 65.80 -0.69
N ASN A 52 -0.58 65.36 0.11
CA ASN A 52 -1.07 66.11 1.28
C ASN A 52 -2.16 65.36 2.07
N GLN A 53 -2.37 65.82 3.31
CA GLN A 53 -3.04 65.21 4.46
C GLN A 53 -4.56 65.47 4.57
N ALA A 54 -5.17 64.71 5.51
CA ALA A 54 -6.07 65.14 6.61
C ALA A 54 -7.61 64.92 6.52
N SER A 55 -8.07 63.89 7.25
CA SER A 55 -8.97 63.90 8.44
C SER A 55 -10.24 64.78 8.52
N ALA A 56 -11.39 64.14 8.78
CA ALA A 56 -12.06 64.03 10.11
C ALA A 56 -13.61 64.17 10.13
N ASN A 57 -14.23 63.16 10.78
CA ASN A 57 -15.32 63.14 11.78
C ASN A 57 -16.77 63.62 11.51
N GLY A 58 -17.72 62.80 12.01
CA GLY A 58 -18.86 63.27 12.82
C GLY A 58 -20.21 62.55 12.62
N ALA A 59 -20.65 61.79 13.65
CA ALA A 59 -21.96 61.11 13.82
C ALA A 59 -23.13 62.11 14.12
N PRO A 60 -24.41 61.78 14.54
CA PRO A 60 -24.84 60.69 15.46
C PRO A 60 -26.27 60.04 15.31
N ASP A 61 -26.51 58.95 16.08
CA ASP A 61 -27.67 58.50 16.93
C ASP A 61 -29.15 58.50 16.44
N ALA A 62 -30.14 57.68 16.87
CA ALA A 62 -30.37 56.70 17.97
C ALA A 62 -31.71 55.89 17.78
N GLU A 63 -31.81 54.69 18.42
CA GLU A 63 -32.93 53.99 19.15
C GLU A 63 -34.38 53.84 18.53
N ALA A 64 -35.28 52.86 18.81
CA ALA A 64 -35.52 51.84 19.86
C ALA A 64 -36.54 50.72 19.44
N GLN A 65 -36.37 49.51 20.01
CA GLN A 65 -37.31 48.50 20.61
C GLN A 65 -38.78 48.24 20.16
N SER A 66 -39.18 46.94 20.01
CA SER A 66 -40.13 46.21 20.91
C SER A 66 -40.58 44.79 20.45
N GLU A 67 -40.49 43.84 21.39
CA GLU A 67 -41.15 42.53 21.72
C GLU A 67 -42.26 41.83 20.87
N GLY A 68 -42.29 40.47 20.94
CA GLY A 68 -43.53 39.72 21.29
C GLY A 68 -44.00 38.43 20.53
N ALA A 69 -43.59 37.25 21.01
CA ALA A 69 -44.35 35.98 21.27
C ALA A 69 -45.12 35.12 20.21
N ALA A 70 -44.69 33.83 20.14
CA ALA A 70 -45.41 32.52 20.29
C ALA A 70 -46.45 31.96 19.28
N GLY A 71 -46.32 30.63 18.95
CA GLY A 71 -47.48 29.71 18.78
C GLY A 71 -47.47 28.63 17.67
N SER A 72 -47.14 27.37 18.06
CA SER A 72 -47.74 26.05 17.68
C SER A 72 -47.97 25.54 16.23
N ALA A 73 -47.28 24.42 15.92
CA ALA A 73 -47.76 23.04 15.61
C ALA A 73 -48.60 22.64 14.34
N GLU A 74 -48.14 21.50 13.79
CA GLU A 74 -48.83 20.38 13.06
C GLU A 74 -48.95 20.32 11.51
N ALA A 75 -48.38 19.21 11.00
CA ALA A 75 -48.70 18.30 9.87
C ALA A 75 -49.56 18.76 8.67
N ASP A 76 -49.15 18.49 7.42
CA ASP A 76 -49.44 17.22 6.71
C ASP A 76 -49.04 17.28 5.20
N ALA A 77 -48.92 16.07 4.61
CA ALA A 77 -49.12 15.70 3.20
C ALA A 77 -48.08 16.01 2.09
N PHE A 78 -47.56 14.91 1.54
CA PHE A 78 -46.94 14.74 0.23
C PHE A 78 -47.80 15.23 -0.94
N LYS A 79 -47.21 16.00 -1.86
CA LYS A 79 -47.63 16.02 -3.27
C LYS A 79 -46.47 16.34 -4.20
N THR A 80 -46.05 15.32 -4.95
CA THR A 80 -45.08 15.38 -6.05
C THR A 80 -45.63 16.25 -7.18
N LEU A 81 -44.90 17.32 -7.54
CA LEU A 81 -45.01 17.98 -8.84
C LEU A 81 -43.59 18.30 -9.33
N ALA A 82 -43.23 17.69 -10.45
CA ALA A 82 -42.00 17.96 -11.19
C ALA A 82 -42.02 19.40 -11.73
N ILE A 83 -40.92 20.13 -11.57
CA ILE A 83 -40.68 21.42 -12.22
C ILE A 83 -39.29 21.40 -12.87
N ASN A 84 -39.28 21.79 -14.14
CA ASN A 84 -38.14 21.91 -15.05
C ASN A 84 -37.04 22.84 -14.52
N PRO A 85 -35.74 22.49 -14.69
CA PRO A 85 -34.63 23.33 -14.28
C PRO A 85 -34.23 24.30 -15.40
N SER A 86 -34.99 25.39 -15.59
CA SER A 86 -34.57 26.52 -16.44
C SER A 86 -35.47 27.72 -16.17
N GLU A 87 -35.35 28.33 -14.99
CA GLU A 87 -35.68 29.74 -14.70
C GLU A 87 -35.60 29.98 -13.18
N THR A 88 -34.47 30.52 -12.70
CA THR A 88 -34.49 31.36 -11.49
C THR A 88 -33.69 32.62 -11.77
N SER A 89 -34.46 33.68 -11.89
CA SER A 89 -34.06 35.08 -12.01
C SER A 89 -33.29 35.56 -10.78
N LEU A 90 -32.37 36.47 -11.06
CA LEU A 90 -31.47 37.22 -10.19
C LEU A 90 -32.18 37.80 -8.94
N ILE A 91 -31.74 37.38 -7.76
CA ILE A 91 -31.89 38.13 -6.51
C ILE A 91 -30.53 38.79 -6.23
N PRO A 92 -30.46 40.12 -5.98
CA PRO A 92 -29.22 40.77 -5.57
C PRO A 92 -28.75 40.16 -4.24
N GLN A 93 -27.60 39.48 -4.25
CA GLN A 93 -26.95 39.01 -3.04
C GLN A 93 -26.38 40.26 -2.34
N GLU A 94 -26.86 40.57 -1.12
CA GLU A 94 -26.15 41.48 -0.24
C GLU A 94 -24.70 40.99 -0.07
N PRO A 95 -23.70 41.90 0.02
CA PRO A 95 -22.32 41.50 0.18
C PRO A 95 -22.20 40.68 1.46
N ARG A 96 -21.83 39.40 1.34
CA ARG A 96 -21.56 38.54 2.49
C ARG A 96 -20.44 39.20 3.29
N GLN A 97 -20.71 39.59 4.53
CA GLN A 97 -19.67 39.94 5.49
C GLN A 97 -18.73 38.73 5.60
N GLU A 98 -17.44 38.93 5.32
CA GLU A 98 -16.44 37.87 5.51
C GLU A 98 -16.35 37.52 7.00
N PRO A 99 -16.31 36.23 7.36
CA PRO A 99 -16.25 35.83 8.76
C PRO A 99 -14.93 36.29 9.39
N GLU A 100 -15.00 37.07 10.48
CA GLU A 100 -13.83 37.69 11.10
C GLU A 100 -12.91 36.70 11.83
N ALA A 101 -13.34 35.45 12.09
CA ALA A 101 -12.50 34.35 12.55
C ALA A 101 -13.09 32.96 12.22
N THR A 102 -12.22 31.97 12.05
CA THR A 102 -12.55 30.55 11.79
C THR A 102 -11.77 29.60 12.69
N LEU A 103 -12.34 28.43 12.98
CA LEU A 103 -11.70 27.30 13.63
C LEU A 103 -11.57 26.15 12.64
N ARG A 104 -10.34 25.74 12.35
CA ARG A 104 -10.07 24.49 11.64
C ARG A 104 -10.00 23.35 12.63
N ILE A 105 -11.00 22.49 12.60
CA ILE A 105 -11.21 21.42 13.58
C ILE A 105 -10.70 20.13 12.98
N VAL A 106 -9.71 19.53 13.65
CA VAL A 106 -9.22 18.19 13.38
C VAL A 106 -9.69 17.31 14.52
N LEU A 107 -10.65 16.44 14.24
CA LEU A 107 -11.13 15.47 15.22
C LEU A 107 -10.10 14.34 15.37
N ALA A 108 -10.20 13.60 16.48
CA ALA A 108 -9.36 12.42 16.72
C ALA A 108 -9.55 11.30 15.68
N THR A 109 -10.64 11.37 14.90
CA THR A 109 -10.96 10.52 13.75
C THR A 109 -10.22 10.91 12.47
N GLY A 110 -9.49 12.03 12.48
CA GLY A 110 -8.82 12.59 11.30
C GLY A 110 -9.71 13.48 10.45
N ASP A 111 -11.02 13.55 10.73
CA ASP A 111 -11.95 14.44 10.04
C ASP A 111 -11.53 15.89 10.23
N VAL A 112 -11.48 16.63 9.13
CA VAL A 112 -11.13 18.05 9.12
C VAL A 112 -12.31 18.86 8.63
N PHE A 113 -12.75 19.84 9.41
CA PHE A 113 -13.76 20.80 8.97
C PHE A 113 -13.52 22.17 9.57
N ASP A 114 -13.85 23.20 8.81
CA ASP A 114 -13.77 24.58 9.26
C ASP A 114 -15.13 25.03 9.84
N ARG A 115 -15.10 25.85 10.89
CA ARG A 115 -16.28 26.49 11.49
C ARG A 115 -16.02 27.97 11.72
N GLU A 116 -16.93 28.80 11.24
CA GLU A 116 -16.89 30.25 11.44
C GLU A 116 -17.29 30.61 12.88
N ILE A 117 -16.61 31.58 13.47
CA ILE A 117 -16.98 32.16 14.76
C ILE A 117 -17.77 33.44 14.45
N MET A 118 -19.10 33.31 14.37
CA MET A 118 -19.99 34.40 13.95
C MET A 118 -20.63 35.14 15.15
N GLU A 119 -20.76 34.47 16.29
CA GLU A 119 -21.50 34.95 17.46
C GLU A 119 -20.58 35.54 18.54
N ALA A 120 -21.14 36.37 19.43
CA ALA A 120 -20.40 36.93 20.58
C ALA A 120 -19.93 35.86 21.57
N GLU A 121 -20.65 34.74 21.64
CA GLU A 121 -20.30 33.56 22.45
C GLU A 121 -20.40 32.29 21.59
N THR A 122 -19.32 31.51 21.51
CA THR A 122 -19.27 30.24 20.79
C THR A 122 -18.93 29.12 21.77
N ARG A 123 -19.90 28.24 22.03
CA ARG A 123 -19.73 27.10 22.94
C ARG A 123 -19.17 25.88 22.20
N LEU A 124 -18.22 25.20 22.84
CA LEU A 124 -17.55 24.00 22.32
C LEU A 124 -17.80 22.83 23.27
N GLY A 125 -18.21 21.67 22.75
CA GLY A 125 -18.38 20.46 23.57
C GLY A 125 -19.04 19.30 22.83
N LYS A 126 -19.13 18.12 23.46
CA LYS A 126 -19.77 16.94 22.83
C LYS A 126 -21.30 16.93 22.93
N GLY A 127 -21.88 17.78 23.76
CA GLY A 127 -23.33 17.89 23.91
C GLY A 127 -23.98 18.60 22.73
N PRO A 128 -25.24 18.25 22.38
CA PRO A 128 -25.93 18.83 21.23
C PRO A 128 -26.35 20.30 21.41
N ARG A 129 -26.12 20.89 22.59
CA ARG A 129 -26.45 22.29 22.92
C ARG A 129 -25.28 23.27 22.72
N ASN A 130 -24.14 22.80 22.20
CA ASN A 130 -22.99 23.66 21.91
C ASN A 130 -23.06 24.18 20.48
N THR A 131 -22.60 25.41 20.25
CA THR A 131 -22.50 26.03 18.92
C THR A 131 -21.64 25.17 17.98
N ILE A 132 -20.53 24.63 18.49
CA ILE A 132 -19.70 23.65 17.78
C ILE A 132 -19.70 22.35 18.57
N VAL A 133 -20.34 21.35 17.99
CA VAL A 133 -20.42 20.00 18.56
C VAL A 133 -19.23 19.18 18.10
N LEU A 134 -18.42 18.72 19.05
CA LEU A 134 -17.24 17.89 18.79
C LEU A 134 -17.58 16.43 19.12
N ALA A 135 -17.53 15.57 18.11
CA ALA A 135 -17.79 14.14 18.25
C ALA A 135 -16.59 13.38 18.87
N ASP A 136 -16.10 13.90 19.99
CA ASP A 136 -14.98 13.34 20.74
C ASP A 136 -15.43 12.97 22.16
N PRO A 137 -15.42 11.67 22.52
CA PRO A 137 -15.84 11.21 23.84
C PRO A 137 -15.03 11.81 25.01
N SER A 138 -13.79 12.23 24.74
CA SER A 138 -12.92 12.87 25.74
C SER A 138 -13.21 14.36 25.95
N VAL A 139 -14.14 14.91 25.18
CA VAL A 139 -14.63 16.29 25.34
C VAL A 139 -15.84 16.29 26.29
N SER A 140 -15.87 17.19 27.28
CA SER A 140 -17.04 17.37 28.16
C SER A 140 -18.30 17.79 27.40
N THR A 141 -19.47 17.50 27.98
CA THR A 141 -20.78 17.86 27.38
C THR A 141 -20.88 19.35 27.07
N ALA A 142 -20.38 20.23 27.95
CA ALA A 142 -19.97 21.60 27.63
C ALA A 142 -18.51 21.71 28.09
N HIS A 143 -17.59 22.03 27.19
CA HIS A 143 -16.15 21.90 27.44
C HIS A 143 -15.49 23.26 27.57
N ALA A 144 -15.67 24.11 26.57
CA ALA A 144 -15.03 25.42 26.51
C ALA A 144 -15.98 26.46 25.92
N LEU A 145 -15.73 27.71 26.24
CA LEU A 145 -16.45 28.86 25.72
C LEU A 145 -15.46 29.81 25.07
N ILE A 146 -15.66 30.13 23.80
CA ILE A 146 -15.01 31.25 23.15
C ILE A 146 -15.94 32.47 23.27
N THR A 147 -15.43 33.58 23.79
CA THR A 147 -16.14 34.86 23.90
C THR A 147 -15.42 35.90 23.06
N ARG A 148 -16.19 36.76 22.41
CA ARG A 148 -15.68 37.88 21.62
C ARG A 148 -15.91 39.18 22.39
N ASP A 149 -14.87 40.01 22.44
CA ASP A 149 -14.90 41.36 23.00
C ASP A 149 -14.20 42.33 22.03
N GLY A 150 -14.99 43.04 21.22
CA GLY A 150 -14.51 43.78 20.06
C GLY A 150 -13.85 42.86 19.02
N ASP A 151 -12.62 43.15 18.63
CA ASP A 151 -11.82 42.34 17.68
C ASP A 151 -10.99 41.24 18.35
N ARG A 152 -11.17 41.04 19.66
CA ARG A 152 -10.40 40.06 20.43
C ARG A 152 -11.26 38.86 20.82
N PHE A 153 -10.68 37.68 20.68
CA PHE A 153 -11.30 36.41 21.04
C PHE A 153 -10.63 35.84 22.29
N PHE A 154 -11.43 35.29 23.19
CA PHE A 154 -10.95 34.70 24.44
C PHE A 154 -11.57 33.33 24.64
N ILE A 155 -10.80 32.36 25.11
CA ILE A 155 -11.28 31.04 25.50
C ILE A 155 -11.27 30.86 27.02
N SER A 156 -12.31 30.23 27.53
CA SER A 156 -12.45 29.82 28.93
C SER A 156 -12.84 28.35 29.02
N ASP A 157 -12.24 27.61 29.97
CA ASP A 157 -12.67 26.26 30.29
C ASP A 157 -13.98 26.29 31.11
N LEU A 158 -14.96 25.46 30.76
CA LEU A 158 -16.25 25.38 31.46
C LEU A 158 -16.24 24.26 32.51
N SER A 159 -15.18 24.21 33.33
CA SER A 159 -14.93 23.14 34.31
C SER A 159 -14.94 21.76 33.66
N SER A 160 -14.24 21.64 32.53
CA SER A 160 -14.19 20.40 31.76
C SER A 160 -13.41 19.30 32.50
N ARG A 161 -13.74 18.04 32.21
CA ARG A 161 -13.14 16.89 32.91
C ARG A 161 -11.65 16.74 32.60
N ASN A 162 -11.27 17.01 31.36
CA ASN A 162 -9.90 16.83 30.87
C ASN A 162 -9.12 18.15 30.74
N GLY A 163 -9.78 19.30 30.90
CA GLY A 163 -9.19 20.62 30.72
C GLY A 163 -9.16 21.06 29.26
N THR A 164 -9.32 22.37 29.06
CA THR A 164 -9.04 23.06 27.80
C THR A 164 -7.59 23.49 27.75
N PHE A 165 -6.91 23.29 26.62
CA PHE A 165 -5.54 23.74 26.43
C PHE A 165 -5.43 24.63 25.19
N VAL A 166 -4.48 25.56 25.21
CA VAL A 166 -4.02 26.30 24.02
C VAL A 166 -2.53 26.01 23.87
N GLY A 167 -2.16 25.32 22.80
CA GLY A 167 -0.85 24.68 22.67
C GLY A 167 -0.66 23.61 23.75
N THR A 168 0.34 23.79 24.60
CA THR A 168 0.64 22.89 25.73
C THR A 168 0.12 23.40 27.07
N GLU A 169 -0.41 24.61 27.12
CA GLU A 169 -0.78 25.28 28.37
C GLU A 169 -2.28 25.14 28.65
N ARG A 170 -2.60 24.72 29.88
CA ARG A 170 -3.99 24.57 30.33
C ARG A 170 -4.62 25.93 30.59
N VAL A 171 -5.83 26.14 30.10
CA VAL A 171 -6.64 27.34 30.33
C VAL A 171 -7.30 27.22 31.70
N THR A 172 -6.77 27.93 32.69
CA THR A 172 -7.34 27.99 34.05
C THR A 172 -8.16 29.25 34.31
N GLU A 173 -7.91 30.31 33.54
CA GLU A 173 -8.66 31.57 33.52
C GLU A 173 -8.92 31.98 32.07
N ARG A 174 -9.76 33.00 31.85
CA ARG A 174 -10.10 33.52 30.52
C ARG A 174 -8.83 33.93 29.77
N ARG A 175 -8.49 33.23 28.69
CA ARG A 175 -7.24 33.41 27.91
C ARG A 175 -7.52 33.99 26.53
N GLN A 176 -6.77 35.02 26.12
CA GLN A 176 -6.89 35.56 24.76
C GLN A 176 -6.34 34.56 23.72
N LEU A 177 -7.09 34.33 22.64
CA LEU A 177 -6.68 33.53 21.47
C LEU A 177 -5.99 34.42 20.42
N ARG A 178 -4.93 33.90 19.79
CA ARG A 178 -4.19 34.52 18.69
C ARG A 178 -4.25 33.63 17.44
N HIS A 179 -4.10 34.25 16.25
CA HIS A 179 -4.06 33.50 14.99
C HIS A 179 -2.99 32.40 15.03
N GLY A 180 -3.35 31.19 14.60
CA GLY A 180 -2.49 30.01 14.61
C GLY A 180 -2.53 29.20 15.91
N ASP A 181 -3.19 29.70 16.96
CA ASP A 181 -3.32 28.98 18.24
C ASP A 181 -4.06 27.66 18.04
N VAL A 182 -3.46 26.58 18.57
CA VAL A 182 -4.08 25.26 18.57
C VAL A 182 -4.76 25.03 19.91
N ILE A 183 -6.09 25.08 19.92
CA ILE A 183 -6.92 24.74 21.06
C ILE A 183 -7.05 23.21 21.11
N ILE A 184 -6.73 22.59 22.23
CA ILE A 184 -6.92 21.15 22.46
C ILE A 184 -8.06 20.96 23.44
N LEU A 185 -9.09 20.26 23.00
CA LEU A 185 -10.22 19.81 23.81
C LEU A 185 -10.28 18.29 23.71
N GLY A 186 -9.97 17.60 24.81
CA GLY A 186 -9.88 16.13 24.74
C GLY A 186 -8.78 15.67 23.78
N ARG A 187 -9.14 14.94 22.72
CA ARG A 187 -8.25 14.49 21.64
C ARG A 187 -8.41 15.32 20.35
N SER A 188 -9.35 16.26 20.34
CA SER A 188 -9.62 17.14 19.20
C SER A 188 -8.69 18.34 19.23
N LYS A 189 -8.16 18.73 18.06
CA LYS A 189 -7.31 19.89 17.88
C LYS A 189 -8.03 20.91 17.00
N LEU A 190 -8.21 22.13 17.49
CA LEU A 190 -8.87 23.21 16.78
C LEU A 190 -7.86 24.32 16.55
N THR A 191 -7.55 24.66 15.31
CA THR A 191 -6.65 25.77 14.99
C THR A 191 -7.46 27.04 14.79
N PHE A 192 -7.23 28.06 15.62
CA PHE A 192 -7.89 29.36 15.52
C PHE A 192 -7.23 30.24 14.45
N ARG A 193 -8.04 30.83 13.57
CA ARG A 193 -7.60 31.67 12.45
C ARG A 193 -8.43 32.94 12.42
N GLN A 194 -7.83 34.08 12.72
CA GLN A 194 -8.50 35.38 12.60
C GLN A 194 -8.35 35.93 11.17
N ALA A 195 -9.42 36.50 10.60
CA ALA A 195 -9.39 37.15 9.29
C ALA A 195 -8.61 38.46 9.34
N GLY A 196 -7.91 38.81 8.25
CA GLY A 196 -7.03 39.99 8.18
C GLY A 196 -5.58 39.77 8.65
N TYR A 197 -5.24 38.59 9.18
CA TYR A 197 -3.85 38.18 9.39
C TYR A 197 -3.32 37.56 8.08
N GLY A 198 -2.80 38.40 7.18
CA GLY A 198 -2.18 37.94 5.93
C GLY A 198 -0.82 37.29 6.16
N ASP A 199 -0.43 36.37 5.27
CA ASP A 199 0.91 35.79 5.13
C ASP A 199 1.97 36.87 4.82
N THR A 200 2.25 37.76 5.78
CA THR A 200 3.43 38.64 5.86
C THR A 200 3.31 39.55 7.08
N ALA A 201 4.08 39.30 8.15
CA ALA A 201 4.68 40.35 9.00
C ALA A 201 5.56 39.78 10.12
N ILE A 202 6.62 40.53 10.38
CA ILE A 202 7.79 40.26 11.23
C ILE A 202 7.48 40.48 12.74
N ILE A 203 8.24 39.75 13.55
CA ILE A 203 8.38 39.76 15.03
C ILE A 203 8.30 41.15 15.68
N THR A 204 7.53 41.28 16.77
CA THR A 204 7.95 42.06 17.95
C THR A 204 7.56 41.35 19.26
N SER A 205 8.57 41.08 20.08
CA SER A 205 8.48 40.49 21.42
C SER A 205 8.09 41.55 22.46
N SER A 206 7.22 41.18 23.40
CA SER A 206 7.33 41.58 24.82
C SER A 206 6.57 40.58 25.71
N VAL A 207 7.18 40.29 26.86
CA VAL A 207 7.22 39.02 27.61
C VAL A 207 6.40 39.09 28.90
N GLU A 208 5.82 37.97 29.35
CA GLU A 208 5.89 37.57 30.76
C GLU A 208 5.96 36.03 30.95
N THR A 209 7.07 35.61 31.57
CA THR A 209 7.72 34.33 31.98
C THR A 209 6.85 33.20 32.58
N ALA A 210 7.12 31.87 32.54
CA ALA A 210 8.22 30.94 32.12
C ALA A 210 7.76 29.47 32.41
N PRO A 211 8.42 28.36 31.94
CA PRO A 211 9.80 28.29 31.44
C PRO A 211 10.02 27.72 30.02
N ALA A 212 10.94 28.39 29.32
CA ALA A 212 11.88 27.93 28.30
C ALA A 212 11.35 27.11 27.10
N SER A 213 10.89 27.82 26.06
CA SER A 213 11.01 27.34 24.67
C SER A 213 12.50 27.25 24.33
N ALA A 214 13.07 26.05 24.41
CA ALA A 214 14.36 25.79 23.77
C ALA A 214 14.23 26.08 22.27
N ALA A 215 15.25 26.71 21.68
CA ALA A 215 15.36 26.78 20.22
C ALA A 215 15.29 25.35 19.64
N PRO A 216 14.77 25.16 18.41
CA PRO A 216 14.80 23.85 17.78
C PRO A 216 16.23 23.30 17.81
N PRO A 217 16.41 22.01 18.14
CA PRO A 217 17.73 21.40 18.19
C PRO A 217 18.39 21.47 16.81
N PRO A 218 19.74 21.45 16.74
CA PRO A 218 20.45 21.57 15.48
C PRO A 218 20.13 20.40 14.54
N LEU A 219 20.08 20.66 13.23
CA LEU A 219 19.83 19.65 12.19
C LEU A 219 20.99 18.66 12.06
N THR A 220 21.07 17.73 13.00
CA THR A 220 22.18 16.79 13.19
C THR A 220 21.64 15.39 13.47
N GLU A 221 22.41 14.36 13.11
CA GLU A 221 22.05 12.97 13.42
C GLU A 221 21.97 12.70 14.92
N ASP A 222 22.73 13.43 15.75
CA ASP A 222 22.61 13.35 17.21
C ASP A 222 21.26 13.88 17.69
N SER A 223 20.77 14.97 17.11
CA SER A 223 19.45 15.51 17.46
C SER A 223 18.31 14.62 16.94
N LEU A 224 18.48 13.98 15.78
CA LEU A 224 17.55 12.97 15.29
C LEU A 224 17.55 11.72 16.18
N ALA A 225 18.73 11.25 16.63
CA ALA A 225 18.85 10.15 17.57
C ALA A 225 18.11 10.42 18.88
N GLU A 226 18.34 11.59 19.49
CA GLU A 226 17.64 11.98 20.70
C GLU A 226 16.13 12.13 20.47
N ALA A 227 15.70 12.63 19.30
CA ALA A 227 14.28 12.68 18.95
C ALA A 227 13.66 11.28 18.85
N LEU A 228 14.34 10.32 18.23
CA LEU A 228 13.89 8.93 18.13
C LEU A 228 13.82 8.26 19.51
N ILE A 229 14.79 8.52 20.38
CA ILE A 229 14.80 8.01 21.76
C ILE A 229 13.65 8.61 22.57
N ASN A 230 13.48 9.93 22.54
CA ASN A 230 12.45 10.64 23.30
C ASN A 230 11.04 10.28 22.83
N ALA A 231 10.88 9.96 21.54
CA ALA A 231 9.62 9.44 20.98
C ALA A 231 9.38 7.95 21.28
N GLY A 232 10.28 7.28 22.02
CA GLY A 232 10.19 5.85 22.32
C GLY A 232 10.31 4.95 21.08
N ARG A 233 10.91 5.46 20.00
CA ARG A 233 11.08 4.74 18.73
C ARG A 233 12.39 3.94 18.67
N ALA A 234 13.40 4.33 19.45
CA ALA A 234 14.67 3.62 19.55
C ALA A 234 15.24 3.71 20.97
N THR A 235 16.06 2.74 21.39
CA THR A 235 16.89 2.88 22.59
C THR A 235 18.28 3.40 22.23
N ARG A 236 19.08 3.81 23.23
CA ARG A 236 20.46 4.25 22.99
C ARG A 236 21.33 3.15 22.39
N GLU A 237 21.10 1.91 22.78
CA GLU A 237 21.78 0.72 22.25
C GLU A 237 21.41 0.51 20.78
N VAL A 238 20.13 0.66 20.42
CA VAL A 238 19.67 0.61 19.03
C VAL A 238 20.34 1.70 18.21
N ILE A 239 20.35 2.95 18.68
CA ILE A 239 21.03 4.06 17.98
C ILE A 239 22.53 3.75 17.78
N ALA A 240 23.21 3.23 18.81
CA ALA A 240 24.62 2.85 18.70
C ALA A 240 24.86 1.75 17.66
N HIS A 241 23.92 0.80 17.52
CA HIS A 241 23.97 -0.22 16.49
C HIS A 241 23.74 0.37 15.08
N LEU A 242 22.73 1.22 14.90
CA LEU A 242 22.43 1.86 13.61
C LEU A 242 23.63 2.64 13.07
N ARG A 243 24.38 3.31 13.95
CA ARG A 243 25.60 4.08 13.58
C ARG A 243 26.74 3.20 13.06
N GLN A 244 26.74 1.89 13.35
CA GLN A 244 27.75 0.97 12.84
C GLN A 244 27.50 0.53 11.40
N SER A 245 26.31 0.79 10.85
CA SER A 245 25.94 0.39 9.48
C SER A 245 26.70 1.13 8.37
N GLY A 246 27.36 2.25 8.70
CA GLY A 246 27.98 3.15 7.73
C GLY A 246 26.98 3.96 6.89
N LYS A 247 25.67 3.80 7.13
CA LYS A 247 24.61 4.63 6.55
C LYS A 247 24.30 5.82 7.46
N ARG A 248 23.61 6.82 6.91
CA ARG A 248 23.01 7.89 7.72
C ARG A 248 21.96 7.32 8.66
N LEU A 249 21.74 7.99 9.79
CA LEU A 249 20.84 7.51 10.84
C LEU A 249 19.40 7.35 10.36
N TYR A 250 18.90 8.28 9.52
CA TYR A 250 17.58 8.13 8.90
C TYR A 250 17.51 6.83 8.09
N ASP A 251 18.43 6.64 7.14
CA ASP A 251 18.44 5.49 6.24
C ASP A 251 18.61 4.17 7.00
N ALA A 252 19.45 4.17 8.04
CA ALA A 252 19.63 3.02 8.93
C ALA A 252 18.35 2.71 9.73
N ALA A 253 17.70 3.74 10.29
CA ALA A 253 16.46 3.57 11.03
C ALA A 253 15.32 3.02 10.17
N VAL A 254 15.18 3.49 8.93
CA VAL A 254 14.19 2.95 7.99
C VAL A 254 14.55 1.52 7.56
N ALA A 255 15.82 1.27 7.21
CA ALA A 255 16.27 -0.05 6.74
C ALA A 255 16.11 -1.16 7.80
N GLU A 256 16.38 -0.83 9.07
CA GLU A 256 16.19 -1.74 10.22
C GLU A 256 14.74 -1.69 10.78
N LYS A 257 13.82 -1.09 10.01
CA LYS A 257 12.38 -0.94 10.30
C LYS A 257 12.05 -0.24 11.62
N ILE A 258 13.00 0.49 12.22
CA ILE A 258 12.88 1.15 13.53
C ILE A 258 11.69 2.12 13.57
N ALA A 259 11.48 2.86 12.49
CA ALA A 259 10.28 3.62 12.22
C ALA A 259 10.06 3.74 10.71
N ASN A 260 8.81 3.88 10.28
CA ASN A 260 8.47 4.11 8.87
C ASN A 260 8.74 5.57 8.45
N GLN A 261 8.71 5.82 7.15
CA GLN A 261 9.12 7.11 6.57
C GLN A 261 8.21 8.26 7.06
N GLU A 262 6.91 8.04 7.17
CA GLU A 262 5.92 9.01 7.64
C GLU A 262 6.13 9.36 9.11
N SER A 263 6.35 8.35 9.97
CA SER A 263 6.57 8.58 11.39
C SER A 263 7.86 9.36 11.64
N ILE A 264 8.93 9.10 10.88
CA ILE A 264 10.19 9.85 11.03
C ILE A 264 10.01 11.27 10.47
N ARG A 265 9.34 11.45 9.32
CA ARG A 265 9.00 12.76 8.74
C ARG A 265 8.25 13.64 9.75
N ASP A 266 7.19 13.10 10.36
CA ASP A 266 6.34 13.84 11.29
C ASP A 266 7.08 14.15 12.60
N LEU A 267 7.90 13.23 13.08
CA LEU A 267 8.79 13.46 14.22
C LEU A 267 9.79 14.60 13.92
N MET A 268 10.45 14.57 12.77
CA MET A 268 11.40 15.61 12.37
C MET A 268 10.71 16.96 12.15
N SER A 269 9.49 16.97 11.62
CA SER A 269 8.69 18.18 11.48
C SER A 269 8.44 18.84 12.83
N GLN A 270 8.05 18.05 13.83
CA GLN A 270 7.78 18.53 15.18
C GLN A 270 9.05 18.94 15.94
N THR A 271 10.12 18.15 15.83
CA THR A 271 11.40 18.36 16.51
C THR A 271 12.13 19.57 15.95
N PHE A 272 12.30 19.62 14.63
CA PHE A 272 13.12 20.64 13.96
C PHE A 272 12.31 21.86 13.49
N LYS A 273 10.99 21.85 13.66
CA LYS A 273 10.07 22.92 13.20
C LYS A 273 10.16 23.15 11.69
N ILE A 274 10.34 22.08 10.92
CA ILE A 274 10.33 22.10 9.46
C ILE A 274 8.94 21.65 8.97
N PRO A 275 8.20 22.46 8.17
CA PRO A 275 6.90 22.05 7.67
C PRO A 275 6.99 20.84 6.73
N SER A 276 6.01 19.95 6.77
CA SER A 276 5.88 18.89 5.76
C SER A 276 5.17 19.40 4.50
N VAL A 277 5.32 18.67 3.40
CA VAL A 277 4.69 18.94 2.11
C VAL A 277 4.24 17.64 1.46
N GLU A 278 3.07 17.66 0.81
CA GLU A 278 2.58 16.55 0.00
C GLU A 278 2.95 16.80 -1.46
N LEU A 279 3.86 15.99 -2.02
CA LEU A 279 4.44 16.28 -3.34
C LEU A 279 3.47 16.06 -4.50
N LYS A 280 2.40 15.28 -4.30
CA LYS A 280 1.37 15.04 -5.33
C LYS A 280 0.54 16.28 -5.63
N THR A 281 0.38 17.18 -4.66
CA THR A 281 -0.46 18.37 -4.77
C THR A 281 0.35 19.66 -4.79
N ALA A 282 1.64 19.59 -4.45
CA ALA A 282 2.55 20.73 -4.47
C ALA A 282 2.74 21.27 -5.90
N LYS A 283 2.83 22.61 -6.01
CA LYS A 283 3.30 23.26 -7.23
C LYS A 283 4.81 23.02 -7.35
N ILE A 284 5.22 22.33 -8.40
CA ILE A 284 6.61 22.02 -8.70
C ILE A 284 7.01 22.78 -9.96
N ASN A 285 8.11 23.54 -9.88
CA ASN A 285 8.67 24.28 -11.00
C ASN A 285 9.82 23.49 -11.65
N ASP A 286 9.52 22.85 -12.78
CA ASP A 286 10.46 22.00 -13.54
C ASP A 286 11.61 22.78 -14.19
N SER A 287 11.52 24.12 -14.26
CA SER A 287 12.52 24.98 -14.92
C SER A 287 13.70 25.37 -14.03
N PHE A 288 13.64 25.07 -12.73
CA PHE A 288 14.55 25.67 -11.75
C PHE A 288 15.96 25.04 -11.72
N LEU A 289 16.09 23.77 -12.10
CA LEU A 289 17.38 23.07 -11.99
C LEU A 289 18.16 23.04 -13.31
N GLY A 290 19.35 23.65 -13.31
CA GLY A 290 20.39 23.33 -14.29
C GLY A 290 20.86 21.87 -14.15
N ARG A 291 21.58 21.36 -15.16
CA ARG A 291 22.05 19.96 -15.22
C ARG A 291 22.79 19.47 -13.96
N GLY A 292 23.60 20.32 -13.33
CA GLY A 292 24.31 19.99 -12.09
C GLY A 292 23.38 19.65 -10.92
N ALA A 293 22.34 20.46 -10.76
CA ALA A 293 21.43 20.36 -9.63
C ALA A 293 20.38 19.26 -9.84
N ALA A 294 19.98 18.99 -11.08
CA ALA A 294 19.15 17.83 -11.43
C ALA A 294 19.87 16.50 -11.10
N ARG A 295 21.18 16.43 -11.35
CA ARG A 295 22.02 15.29 -10.98
C ARG A 295 22.08 15.11 -9.46
N LEU A 296 22.26 16.19 -8.70
CA LEU A 296 22.29 16.11 -7.25
C LEU A 296 20.91 15.76 -6.66
N ALA A 297 19.84 16.31 -7.24
CA ALA A 297 18.45 16.05 -6.89
C ALA A 297 18.09 14.56 -7.00
N ILE A 298 18.45 13.89 -8.10
CA ILE A 298 18.19 12.46 -8.26
C ILE A 298 19.13 11.58 -7.42
N ALA A 299 20.40 11.96 -7.28
CA ALA A 299 21.39 11.16 -6.57
C ALA A 299 21.16 11.16 -5.05
N ARG A 300 20.53 12.22 -4.53
CA ARG A 300 20.26 12.41 -3.10
C ARG A 300 18.76 12.53 -2.77
N TYR A 301 17.89 12.30 -3.75
CA TYR A 301 16.44 12.39 -3.63
C TYR A 301 15.95 13.65 -2.92
N VAL A 302 16.31 14.81 -3.46
CA VAL A 302 15.83 16.12 -3.02
C VAL A 302 15.12 16.83 -4.17
N LEU A 303 14.05 17.56 -3.88
CA LEU A 303 13.20 18.16 -4.91
C LEU A 303 12.94 19.64 -4.65
N PRO A 304 13.46 20.54 -5.49
CA PRO A 304 13.08 21.94 -5.46
C PRO A 304 11.63 22.09 -5.93
N LEU A 305 10.82 22.79 -5.15
CA LEU A 305 9.39 22.95 -5.41
C LEU A 305 9.13 24.28 -6.13
N THR A 306 9.51 25.38 -5.51
CA THR A 306 9.22 26.73 -5.99
C THR A 306 10.24 27.71 -5.43
N GLU A 307 10.16 28.96 -5.89
CA GLU A 307 10.86 30.09 -5.32
C GLU A 307 9.87 31.04 -4.67
N GLU A 308 10.14 31.44 -3.43
CA GLU A 308 9.34 32.39 -2.67
C GLU A 308 10.26 33.40 -1.99
N GLY A 309 10.04 34.70 -2.23
CA GLY A 309 10.83 35.75 -1.58
C GLY A 309 12.35 35.68 -1.85
N GLY A 310 12.76 35.17 -3.02
CA GLY A 310 14.17 34.98 -3.37
C GLY A 310 14.85 33.78 -2.70
N ARG A 311 14.07 32.92 -2.03
CA ARG A 311 14.53 31.68 -1.39
C ARG A 311 13.98 30.47 -2.14
N LEU A 312 14.77 29.42 -2.22
CA LEU A 312 14.39 28.16 -2.83
C LEU A 312 13.68 27.27 -1.81
N ILE A 313 12.46 26.85 -2.09
CA ILE A 313 11.76 25.84 -1.29
C ILE A 313 12.23 24.45 -1.74
N LEU A 314 12.92 23.73 -0.87
CA LEU A 314 13.50 22.41 -1.14
C LEU A 314 12.82 21.35 -0.29
N ALA A 315 12.20 20.36 -0.93
CA ALA A 315 11.72 19.16 -0.28
C ALA A 315 12.88 18.17 -0.05
N VAL A 316 13.01 17.69 1.19
CA VAL A 316 14.01 16.72 1.63
C VAL A 316 13.36 15.66 2.52
N TYR A 317 13.89 14.43 2.48
CA TYR A 317 13.46 13.38 3.41
C TYR A 317 14.34 13.37 4.67
N ASP A 318 15.64 13.65 4.54
CA ASP A 318 16.58 13.78 5.65
C ASP A 318 17.12 15.22 5.75
N PRO A 319 16.57 16.07 6.66
CA PRO A 319 17.04 17.44 6.84
C PRO A 319 18.40 17.52 7.55
N THR A 320 18.92 16.40 8.06
CA THR A 320 20.26 16.35 8.66
C THR A 320 21.35 16.24 7.59
N ASP A 321 21.01 16.01 6.31
CA ASP A 321 21.96 15.98 5.19
C ASP A 321 22.40 17.38 4.74
N ARG A 322 23.14 18.04 5.64
CA ARG A 322 23.65 19.39 5.43
C ARG A 322 24.52 19.52 4.18
N GLU A 323 25.31 18.51 3.85
CA GLU A 323 26.18 18.54 2.67
C GLU A 323 25.37 18.67 1.37
N THR A 324 24.34 17.84 1.22
CA THR A 324 23.43 17.89 0.07
C THR A 324 22.70 19.24 0.00
N ILE A 325 22.12 19.69 1.12
CA ILE A 325 21.36 20.95 1.19
C ILE A 325 22.23 22.15 0.82
N GLU A 326 23.46 22.23 1.35
CA GLU A 326 24.39 23.32 1.04
C GLU A 326 24.87 23.28 -0.41
N SER A 327 25.02 22.09 -0.99
CA SER A 327 25.40 21.97 -2.40
C SER A 327 24.29 22.45 -3.32
N ILE A 328 23.02 22.13 -3.04
CA ILE A 328 21.87 22.68 -3.77
C ILE A 328 21.77 24.20 -3.61
N ALA A 329 22.00 24.73 -2.40
CA ALA A 329 22.00 26.17 -2.16
C ALA A 329 23.09 26.90 -2.98
N ARG A 330 24.32 26.35 -3.02
CA ARG A 330 25.42 26.91 -3.81
C ARG A 330 25.14 26.88 -5.31
N GLU A 331 24.62 25.77 -5.82
CA GLU A 331 24.33 25.62 -7.25
C GLU A 331 23.14 26.48 -7.71
N SER A 332 22.11 26.61 -6.88
CA SER A 332 20.98 27.49 -7.17
C SER A 332 21.31 28.99 -6.99
N GLY A 333 22.37 29.31 -6.25
CA GLY A 333 22.73 30.69 -5.90
C GLY A 333 21.74 31.35 -4.95
N LYS A 334 20.85 30.57 -4.32
CA LYS A 334 19.77 31.07 -3.45
C LYS A 334 19.81 30.41 -2.07
N PRO A 335 19.44 31.14 -1.01
CA PRO A 335 19.16 30.52 0.29
C PRO A 335 18.03 29.49 0.16
N VAL A 336 18.10 28.42 0.95
CA VAL A 336 17.14 27.31 0.89
C VAL A 336 16.26 27.29 2.14
N ASP A 337 14.96 27.11 1.95
CA ASP A 337 14.00 26.75 2.98
C ASP A 337 13.52 25.33 2.79
N LEU A 338 13.51 24.56 3.88
CA LEU A 338 13.22 23.13 3.81
C LEU A 338 11.72 22.85 3.93
N ARG A 339 11.30 21.79 3.26
CA ARG A 339 10.04 21.08 3.48
C ARG A 339 10.32 19.59 3.63
N LEU A 340 9.59 18.92 4.51
CA LEU A 340 9.74 17.48 4.71
C LEU A 340 8.74 16.70 3.85
N ALA A 341 9.24 15.76 3.07
CA ALA A 341 8.46 14.78 2.34
C ALA A 341 8.98 13.37 2.67
N THR A 342 8.27 12.30 2.31
CA THR A 342 8.82 10.95 2.47
C THR A 342 9.86 10.66 1.38
N PHE A 343 10.73 9.68 1.64
CA PHE A 343 11.72 9.26 0.64
C PHE A 343 11.03 8.71 -0.62
N ASP A 344 9.95 7.96 -0.46
CA ASP A 344 9.22 7.39 -1.59
C ASP A 344 8.56 8.46 -2.46
N GLU A 345 7.94 9.48 -1.85
CA GLU A 345 7.40 10.64 -2.58
C GLU A 345 8.49 11.37 -3.36
N LEU A 346 9.66 11.58 -2.73
CA LEU A 346 10.79 12.26 -3.36
C LEU A 346 11.39 11.42 -4.48
N LYS A 347 11.56 10.11 -4.27
CA LYS A 347 12.05 9.18 -5.29
C LYS A 347 11.14 9.17 -6.50
N GLU A 348 9.83 8.98 -6.30
CA GLU A 348 8.83 8.98 -7.37
C GLU A 348 8.89 10.28 -8.19
N GLN A 349 8.84 11.44 -7.53
CA GLN A 349 8.81 12.72 -8.23
C GLN A 349 10.15 13.06 -8.90
N THR A 350 11.29 12.75 -8.28
CA THR A 350 12.60 13.00 -8.89
C THR A 350 12.88 12.07 -10.06
N GLU A 351 12.50 10.79 -9.99
CA GLU A 351 12.62 9.85 -11.11
C GLU A 351 11.68 10.25 -12.27
N LEU A 352 10.45 10.67 -11.96
CA LEU A 352 9.49 11.16 -12.97
C LEU A 352 9.98 12.41 -13.71
N ARG A 353 10.63 13.33 -13.00
CA ARG A 353 11.10 14.62 -13.56
C ARG A 353 12.48 14.54 -14.20
N TYR A 354 13.42 13.90 -13.52
CA TYR A 354 14.85 13.94 -13.84
C TYR A 354 15.41 12.59 -14.29
N GLY A 355 14.61 11.53 -14.26
CA GLY A 355 14.98 10.22 -14.76
C GLY A 355 15.16 10.18 -16.28
N PRO A 356 15.86 9.15 -16.79
CA PRO A 356 16.06 8.95 -18.20
C PRO A 356 14.72 8.65 -18.91
N LYS A 357 14.46 9.29 -20.04
CA LYS A 357 13.26 9.06 -20.85
C LYS A 357 13.49 9.29 -22.33
N LEU A 358 12.71 8.63 -23.18
CA LEU A 358 12.58 8.95 -24.59
C LEU A 358 11.40 9.91 -24.77
N VAL A 359 11.62 11.05 -25.41
CA VAL A 359 10.55 12.02 -25.71
C VAL A 359 10.44 12.24 -27.21
N GLY A 360 9.22 12.26 -27.73
CA GLY A 360 8.98 12.47 -29.15
C GLY A 360 7.55 12.88 -29.44
N VAL A 361 7.17 12.78 -30.71
CA VAL A 361 5.82 13.06 -31.18
C VAL A 361 5.30 11.82 -31.91
N SER A 362 4.11 11.36 -31.56
CA SER A 362 3.44 10.25 -32.23
C SER A 362 3.08 10.63 -33.69
N PRO A 363 2.78 9.65 -34.55
CA PRO A 363 2.21 9.92 -35.87
C PRO A 363 0.88 10.70 -35.83
N THR A 364 0.16 10.68 -34.69
CA THR A 364 -1.07 11.46 -34.45
C THR A 364 -0.81 12.91 -34.03
N GLY A 365 0.46 13.32 -33.85
CA GLY A 365 0.85 14.68 -33.47
C GLY A 365 0.88 14.93 -31.96
N GLU A 366 0.72 13.88 -31.15
CA GLU A 366 0.72 13.96 -29.68
C GLU A 366 2.14 13.80 -29.13
N LYS A 367 2.47 14.53 -28.06
CA LYS A 367 3.74 14.33 -27.36
C LYS A 367 3.73 12.97 -26.67
N VAL A 368 4.74 12.16 -26.92
CA VAL A 368 4.95 10.86 -26.25
C VAL A 368 6.20 10.93 -25.39
N GLU A 369 6.11 10.41 -24.17
CA GLU A 369 7.23 10.25 -23.24
C GLU A 369 7.27 8.82 -22.72
N PHE A 370 8.43 8.16 -22.86
CA PHE A 370 8.66 6.79 -22.39
C PHE A 370 9.78 6.80 -21.35
N PRO A 371 9.47 6.64 -20.05
CA PRO A 371 10.48 6.46 -19.01
C PRO A 371 11.36 5.24 -19.29
N ILE A 372 12.67 5.35 -19.03
CA ILE A 372 13.60 4.23 -19.14
C ILE A 372 13.85 3.70 -17.73
N ALA A 373 13.13 2.64 -17.37
CA ALA A 373 13.26 1.98 -16.07
C ALA A 373 14.67 1.36 -15.87
N LYS A 374 14.99 0.96 -14.64
CA LYS A 374 16.22 0.21 -14.34
C LYS A 374 16.13 -1.17 -15.00
N GLY A 375 17.06 -1.47 -15.92
CA GLY A 375 17.11 -2.73 -16.66
C GLY A 375 17.15 -2.56 -18.19
N ASP A 376 17.18 -3.67 -18.92
CA ASP A 376 17.16 -3.67 -20.37
C ASP A 376 15.74 -3.31 -20.87
N VAL A 377 15.61 -2.31 -21.75
CA VAL A 377 14.33 -1.81 -22.29
C VAL A 377 14.24 -2.15 -23.77
N GLU A 378 13.41 -3.14 -24.11
CA GLU A 378 13.15 -3.52 -25.50
C GLU A 378 12.17 -2.54 -26.18
N ILE A 379 12.45 -2.23 -27.43
CA ILE A 379 11.69 -1.30 -28.28
C ILE A 379 11.31 -2.05 -29.56
N GLY A 380 10.03 -2.03 -29.92
CA GLY A 380 9.54 -2.67 -31.14
C GLY A 380 8.05 -2.49 -31.35
N LYS A 381 7.50 -3.05 -32.43
CA LYS A 381 6.04 -2.96 -32.71
C LYS A 381 5.21 -4.02 -32.03
N ALA A 382 5.82 -5.12 -31.59
CA ALA A 382 5.10 -6.21 -30.96
C ALA A 382 4.75 -5.87 -29.51
N ALA A 383 3.63 -6.41 -29.01
CA ALA A 383 3.10 -6.10 -27.69
C ALA A 383 3.97 -6.58 -26.52
N HIS A 384 4.98 -7.43 -26.76
CA HIS A 384 5.87 -7.93 -25.72
C HIS A 384 7.03 -6.98 -25.39
N ASN A 385 7.28 -5.94 -26.19
CA ASN A 385 8.35 -4.98 -25.89
C ASN A 385 7.95 -4.03 -24.77
N ASN A 386 8.94 -3.49 -24.06
CA ASN A 386 8.70 -2.47 -23.03
C ASN A 386 8.17 -1.17 -23.64
N ILE A 387 8.71 -0.76 -24.79
CA ILE A 387 8.23 0.40 -25.56
C ILE A 387 7.65 -0.10 -26.87
N VAL A 388 6.31 -0.05 -26.96
CA VAL A 388 5.56 -0.46 -28.15
C VAL A 388 5.34 0.74 -29.07
N LEU A 389 5.95 0.71 -30.25
CA LEU A 389 5.77 1.73 -31.28
C LEU A 389 4.71 1.28 -32.28
N SER A 390 3.71 2.13 -32.55
CA SER A 390 2.63 1.85 -33.51
C SER A 390 3.08 1.91 -34.99
N ASP A 391 4.32 2.31 -35.23
CA ASP A 391 4.90 2.44 -36.56
C ASP A 391 5.12 1.08 -37.23
N THR A 392 4.41 0.86 -38.34
CA THR A 392 4.46 -0.39 -39.10
C THR A 392 5.84 -0.72 -39.68
N THR A 393 6.70 0.30 -39.84
CA THR A 393 8.07 0.17 -40.34
C THR A 393 9.07 -0.23 -39.24
N VAL A 394 8.61 -0.38 -38.00
CA VAL A 394 9.41 -0.91 -36.88
C VAL A 394 9.34 -2.44 -36.84
N SER A 395 10.47 -3.13 -36.61
CA SER A 395 10.51 -4.57 -36.39
C SER A 395 9.75 -5.01 -35.14
N ASN A 396 9.34 -6.28 -35.07
CA ASN A 396 8.64 -6.83 -33.89
C ASN A 396 9.43 -6.61 -32.60
N SER A 397 10.71 -6.95 -32.59
CA SER A 397 11.72 -6.45 -31.63
C SER A 397 12.76 -5.72 -32.46
N HIS A 398 12.91 -4.41 -32.25
CA HIS A 398 13.70 -3.54 -33.13
C HIS A 398 15.05 -3.19 -32.49
N ALA A 399 15.02 -2.71 -31.26
CA ALA A 399 16.20 -2.29 -30.54
C ALA A 399 16.04 -2.58 -29.05
N ILE A 400 17.13 -2.47 -28.31
CA ILE A 400 17.12 -2.57 -26.86
C ILE A 400 18.05 -1.49 -26.29
N ILE A 401 17.58 -0.81 -25.24
CA ILE A 401 18.41 0.09 -24.43
C ILE A 401 18.87 -0.71 -23.22
N VAL A 402 20.17 -0.96 -23.13
CA VAL A 402 20.81 -1.61 -21.99
C VAL A 402 21.14 -0.54 -20.96
N SER A 403 20.57 -0.68 -19.75
CA SER A 403 20.83 0.19 -18.60
C SER A 403 21.70 -0.55 -17.60
N LYS A 404 22.94 -0.08 -17.39
CA LYS A 404 23.84 -0.63 -16.38
C LYS A 404 24.60 0.48 -15.68
N ASP A 405 24.60 0.51 -14.35
CA ASP A 405 25.36 1.49 -13.55
C ASP A 405 25.12 2.95 -13.98
N ASN A 406 23.90 3.28 -14.41
CA ASN A 406 23.50 4.61 -14.92
C ASN A 406 24.08 4.98 -16.31
N PHE A 407 24.65 4.00 -17.02
CA PHE A 407 25.03 4.04 -18.43
C PHE A 407 23.91 3.48 -19.30
N TYR A 408 23.62 4.15 -20.41
CA TYR A 408 22.59 3.75 -21.36
C TYR A 408 23.24 3.49 -22.71
N SER A 409 23.10 2.27 -23.23
CA SER A 409 23.61 1.91 -24.56
C SER A 409 22.48 1.34 -25.39
N ILE A 410 22.33 1.84 -26.61
CA ILE A 410 21.38 1.28 -27.57
C ILE A 410 22.04 0.22 -28.44
N VAL A 411 21.29 -0.86 -28.69
CA VAL A 411 21.67 -1.98 -29.53
C VAL A 411 20.55 -2.26 -30.52
N ASP A 412 20.88 -2.37 -31.81
CA ASP A 412 19.95 -2.84 -32.83
C ASP A 412 19.82 -4.37 -32.76
N LEU A 413 18.58 -4.87 -32.77
CA LEU A 413 18.26 -6.30 -32.71
C LEU A 413 18.10 -6.91 -34.11
N ASP A 414 19.03 -6.56 -35.00
CA ASP A 414 19.02 -6.92 -36.43
C ASP A 414 17.69 -6.52 -37.10
N SER A 415 17.28 -5.27 -36.87
CA SER A 415 16.02 -4.73 -37.37
C SER A 415 16.04 -4.56 -38.89
N LEU A 416 14.88 -4.68 -39.53
CA LEU A 416 14.77 -4.65 -41.00
C LEU A 416 15.21 -3.30 -41.56
N ASN A 417 14.77 -2.21 -40.94
CA ASN A 417 15.07 -0.84 -41.37
C ASN A 417 16.28 -0.22 -40.66
N GLY A 418 16.81 -0.86 -39.62
CA GLY A 418 17.92 -0.36 -38.80
C GLY A 418 17.51 0.72 -37.80
N THR A 419 18.25 0.76 -36.70
CA THR A 419 18.25 1.85 -35.72
C THR A 419 19.26 2.93 -36.13
N PHE A 420 18.88 4.21 -36.01
CA PHE A 420 19.78 5.34 -36.24
C PHE A 420 19.91 6.22 -35.00
N VAL A 421 21.13 6.69 -34.73
CA VAL A 421 21.44 7.65 -33.65
C VAL A 421 22.02 8.91 -34.29
N ASN A 422 21.38 10.06 -34.10
CA ASN A 422 21.77 11.34 -34.69
C ASN A 422 21.95 11.30 -36.23
N GLY A 423 21.17 10.44 -36.91
CA GLY A 423 21.22 10.24 -38.37
C GLY A 423 22.23 9.20 -38.85
N GLU A 424 23.07 8.67 -37.96
CA GLU A 424 24.01 7.59 -38.28
C GLU A 424 23.37 6.23 -38.02
N ARG A 425 23.44 5.30 -38.97
CA ARG A 425 22.93 3.92 -38.77
C ARG A 425 23.86 3.16 -37.82
N LEU A 426 23.27 2.51 -36.81
CA LEU A 426 24.02 1.84 -35.75
C LEU A 426 24.73 0.55 -36.23
N GLY A 427 24.10 -0.22 -37.11
CA GLY A 427 24.65 -1.48 -37.61
C GLY A 427 24.75 -2.56 -36.52
N ALA A 428 25.85 -3.31 -36.50
CA ALA A 428 26.03 -4.42 -35.55
C ALA A 428 26.56 -3.98 -34.18
N GLU A 429 26.97 -2.72 -34.02
CA GLU A 429 27.61 -2.18 -32.81
C GLU A 429 26.58 -1.65 -31.79
N SER A 430 27.04 -1.33 -30.58
CA SER A 430 26.27 -0.57 -29.60
C SER A 430 26.68 0.91 -29.60
N ARG A 431 25.77 1.83 -29.27
CA ARG A 431 26.10 3.24 -29.07
C ARG A 431 25.67 3.69 -27.67
N THR A 432 26.61 4.29 -26.94
CA THR A 432 26.31 4.94 -25.66
C THR A 432 25.47 6.19 -25.92
N LEU A 433 24.31 6.26 -25.28
CA LEU A 433 23.35 7.35 -25.43
C LEU A 433 23.73 8.55 -24.57
N LYS A 434 23.64 9.74 -25.17
CA LYS A 434 23.86 11.02 -24.50
C LYS A 434 22.59 11.86 -24.47
N HIS A 435 22.44 12.69 -23.44
CA HIS A 435 21.33 13.62 -23.31
C HIS A 435 21.19 14.46 -24.60
N GLY A 436 20.03 14.36 -25.23
CA GLY A 436 19.70 15.03 -26.48
C GLY A 436 19.92 14.18 -27.74
N ASP A 437 20.43 12.96 -27.63
CA ASP A 437 20.59 12.06 -28.78
C ASP A 437 19.25 11.74 -29.42
N ARG A 438 19.22 11.80 -30.76
CA ARG A 438 18.04 11.47 -31.57
C ARG A 438 18.09 10.02 -31.99
N LEU A 439 17.10 9.24 -31.57
CA LEU A 439 16.94 7.84 -31.90
C LEU A 439 15.84 7.71 -32.95
N GLN A 440 16.13 7.06 -34.06
CA GLN A 440 15.16 6.79 -35.10
C GLN A 440 14.97 5.28 -35.28
N PHE A 441 13.70 4.87 -35.26
CA PHE A 441 13.22 3.52 -35.49
C PHE A 441 12.15 3.58 -36.58
N GLY A 442 12.47 3.12 -37.79
CA GLY A 442 11.55 3.30 -38.91
C GLY A 442 11.29 4.80 -39.21
N GLN A 443 10.04 5.23 -39.15
CA GLN A 443 9.63 6.64 -39.28
C GLN A 443 9.55 7.37 -37.94
N THR A 444 9.61 6.66 -36.82
CA THR A 444 9.51 7.23 -35.47
C THR A 444 10.84 7.82 -35.04
N ILE A 445 10.83 9.09 -34.60
CA ILE A 445 12.00 9.79 -34.04
C ILE A 445 11.72 10.15 -32.59
N LEU A 446 12.55 9.64 -31.68
CA LEU A 446 12.53 9.94 -30.25
C LEU A 446 13.85 10.60 -29.84
N THR A 447 13.82 11.42 -28.80
CA THR A 447 15.00 12.08 -28.22
C THR A 447 15.27 11.49 -26.85
N PHE A 448 16.48 10.99 -26.61
CA PHE A 448 16.89 10.53 -25.30
C PHE A 448 17.15 11.72 -24.38
N ARG A 449 16.50 11.73 -23.22
CA ARG A 449 16.65 12.73 -22.16
C ARG A 449 17.17 12.06 -20.93
N ASN A 450 18.31 12.53 -20.46
CA ASN A 450 18.82 12.19 -19.14
C ASN A 450 19.32 13.47 -18.46
N PRO A 451 18.46 14.24 -17.78
CA PRO A 451 18.86 15.46 -17.08
C PRO A 451 19.99 15.25 -16.04
N ALA A 452 20.14 14.03 -15.53
CA ALA A 452 21.15 13.64 -14.56
C ALA A 452 22.45 13.06 -15.17
N GLU A 453 22.68 13.26 -16.47
CA GLU A 453 23.87 12.76 -17.17
C GLU A 453 25.19 13.22 -16.53
N THR A 454 26.17 12.30 -16.45
CA THR A 454 27.54 12.57 -15.96
C THR A 454 28.58 12.36 -17.07
N THR A 455 29.76 12.94 -16.92
CA THR A 455 30.89 12.72 -17.85
C THR A 455 31.33 11.25 -17.88
N GLU A 456 31.33 10.57 -16.74
CA GLU A 456 31.67 9.13 -16.66
C GLU A 456 30.71 8.30 -17.51
N ASN A 457 29.40 8.62 -17.47
CA ASN A 457 28.33 7.86 -18.14
C ASN A 457 28.32 7.97 -19.67
N THR A 458 29.10 8.90 -20.24
CA THR A 458 29.16 9.14 -21.69
C THR A 458 30.30 8.44 -22.42
N THR A 459 31.19 7.74 -21.68
CA THR A 459 32.41 7.12 -22.22
C THR A 459 32.47 5.60 -22.14
N ALA A 460 31.60 4.93 -21.39
CA ALA A 460 31.59 3.47 -21.37
C ALA A 460 30.81 2.90 -22.56
N THR A 461 31.46 2.04 -23.33
CA THR A 461 30.87 1.25 -24.41
C THR A 461 30.68 -0.19 -23.97
N LEU A 462 29.62 -0.86 -24.43
CA LEU A 462 29.45 -2.29 -24.20
C LEU A 462 30.62 -3.06 -24.83
N SER A 463 31.13 -4.08 -24.12
CA SER A 463 32.10 -5.00 -24.70
C SER A 463 31.43 -5.89 -25.76
N ALA A 464 32.20 -6.36 -26.74
CA ALA A 464 31.68 -7.26 -27.78
C ALA A 464 31.00 -8.51 -27.19
N ALA A 465 31.54 -9.06 -26.10
CA ALA A 465 30.94 -10.20 -25.40
C ALA A 465 29.60 -9.87 -24.73
N ALA A 466 29.48 -8.67 -24.13
CA ALA A 466 28.22 -8.22 -23.53
C ALA A 466 27.15 -7.95 -24.61
N LEU A 467 27.57 -7.42 -25.76
CA LEU A 467 26.70 -7.16 -26.91
C LEU A 467 26.08 -8.44 -27.48
N GLU A 468 26.89 -9.48 -27.69
CA GLU A 468 26.42 -10.78 -28.16
C GLU A 468 25.45 -11.44 -27.17
N GLU A 469 25.72 -11.34 -25.87
CA GLU A 469 24.83 -11.88 -24.85
C GLU A 469 23.48 -11.14 -24.79
N VAL A 470 23.46 -9.83 -25.02
CA VAL A 470 22.22 -9.05 -25.13
C VAL A 470 21.41 -9.49 -26.35
N LYS A 471 22.03 -9.59 -27.53
CA LYS A 471 21.34 -10.06 -28.75
C LYS A 471 20.80 -11.47 -28.61
N LYS A 472 21.55 -12.37 -28.00
CA LYS A 472 21.13 -13.76 -27.75
C LYS A 472 19.93 -13.84 -26.78
N ARG A 473 19.92 -13.00 -25.75
CA ARG A 473 18.78 -12.91 -24.80
C ARG A 473 17.52 -12.39 -25.49
N ALA A 474 17.63 -11.32 -26.27
CA ALA A 474 16.50 -10.77 -27.02
C ALA A 474 15.94 -11.77 -28.07
N ALA A 475 16.81 -12.56 -28.72
CA ALA A 475 16.39 -13.58 -29.68
C ALA A 475 15.73 -14.82 -29.03
N ALA A 476 15.98 -15.09 -27.74
CA ALA A 476 15.50 -16.28 -27.04
C ALA A 476 14.02 -16.21 -26.58
N GLY A 477 13.35 -15.07 -26.75
CA GLY A 477 11.90 -14.95 -26.57
C GLY A 477 11.38 -15.51 -25.24
N THR A 478 12.05 -15.20 -24.13
CA THR A 478 11.58 -15.58 -22.80
C THR A 478 10.96 -14.38 -22.11
N GLY A 479 9.64 -14.44 -21.88
CA GLY A 479 8.91 -13.54 -20.99
C GLY A 479 9.57 -13.49 -19.62
N ARG A 480 10.43 -12.49 -19.42
CA ARG A 480 10.98 -12.13 -18.13
C ARG A 480 10.47 -10.75 -17.83
N ALA A 481 9.40 -10.70 -17.05
CA ALA A 481 9.12 -9.55 -16.21
C ALA A 481 10.36 -9.36 -15.32
N THR A 482 11.25 -8.45 -15.69
CA THR A 482 12.20 -7.88 -14.74
C THR A 482 11.41 -6.87 -13.92
N THR A 483 11.26 -7.21 -12.65
CA THR A 483 10.85 -6.39 -11.51
C THR A 483 11.02 -4.88 -11.73
N ALA A 484 9.92 -4.21 -12.10
CA ALA A 484 9.68 -2.78 -11.95
C ALA A 484 8.16 -2.60 -11.78
N ASP A 485 7.78 -1.69 -10.87
CA ASP A 485 6.43 -1.38 -10.39
C ASP A 485 5.30 -1.39 -11.45
N PRO A 486 4.14 -2.00 -11.16
CA PRO A 486 2.93 -1.84 -11.96
C PRO A 486 2.19 -0.55 -11.54
N ALA A 487 2.66 0.60 -12.00
CA ALA A 487 1.88 1.83 -12.00
C ALA A 487 2.25 2.72 -13.19
N LEU A 488 1.23 3.36 -13.76
CA LEU A 488 1.22 4.34 -14.85
C LEU A 488 1.05 3.78 -16.27
N LEU A 489 -0.21 3.47 -16.65
CA LEU A 489 -0.86 4.04 -17.85
C LEU A 489 -2.40 4.08 -17.65
N PRO A 490 -3.11 5.16 -18.03
CA PRO A 490 -4.57 5.22 -17.98
C PRO A 490 -5.22 4.41 -19.12
N ALA A 491 -6.25 3.65 -18.79
CA ALA A 491 -7.05 2.90 -19.75
C ALA A 491 -7.94 3.82 -20.60
N SER A 492 -7.90 3.68 -21.93
CA SER A 492 -8.94 4.18 -22.82
C SER A 492 -10.00 3.08 -23.07
N PRO A 493 -11.28 3.42 -23.25
CA PRO A 493 -12.37 2.44 -23.32
C PRO A 493 -12.38 1.68 -24.66
N PRO A 494 -12.89 0.43 -24.70
CA PRO A 494 -12.94 -0.36 -25.92
C PRO A 494 -14.07 0.11 -26.86
N VAL A 495 -13.73 0.38 -28.12
CA VAL A 495 -14.69 0.48 -29.23
C VAL A 495 -15.04 -0.95 -29.66
N GLY A 496 -16.34 -1.25 -29.75
CA GLY A 496 -16.87 -2.59 -30.01
C GLY A 496 -16.55 -3.18 -31.39
N PRO A 497 -16.72 -4.50 -31.58
CA PRO A 497 -16.33 -5.18 -32.80
C PRO A 497 -17.41 -5.05 -33.88
N ALA A 498 -17.02 -4.57 -35.07
CA ALA A 498 -17.81 -4.74 -36.28
C ALA A 498 -17.48 -6.10 -36.93
N ALA A 499 -18.52 -6.89 -37.15
CA ALA A 499 -18.48 -8.20 -37.79
C ALA A 499 -18.23 -8.08 -39.30
N MET A 500 -17.38 -8.95 -39.87
CA MET A 500 -17.50 -9.41 -41.26
C MET A 500 -17.11 -10.89 -41.39
N THR A 501 -17.92 -11.58 -42.19
CA THR A 501 -18.01 -13.00 -42.52
C THR A 501 -16.91 -13.52 -43.46
N PRO A 502 -16.70 -14.84 -43.54
CA PRO A 502 -15.69 -15.47 -44.39
C PRO A 502 -16.18 -15.67 -45.83
N GLN A 503 -15.28 -15.56 -46.81
CA GLN A 503 -15.47 -16.11 -48.16
C GLN A 503 -14.34 -17.09 -48.48
N GLU A 504 -14.76 -18.26 -48.94
CA GLU A 504 -14.00 -19.29 -49.63
C GLU A 504 -13.62 -18.81 -51.04
N GLU A 505 -12.45 -19.21 -51.56
CA GLU A 505 -12.35 -19.89 -52.86
C GLU A 505 -10.91 -20.39 -53.15
N GLU A 506 -10.87 -21.72 -53.36
CA GLU A 506 -10.17 -22.52 -54.37
C GLU A 506 -8.67 -22.41 -54.72
N ALA A 507 -8.16 -23.61 -54.94
CA ALA A 507 -6.80 -24.00 -55.31
C ALA A 507 -6.51 -23.87 -56.80
N ILE A 508 -5.22 -23.85 -57.18
CA ILE A 508 -4.61 -24.66 -58.26
C ILE A 508 -3.07 -24.63 -58.13
N SER A 509 -2.52 -25.83 -57.91
CA SER A 509 -1.28 -26.46 -58.42
C SER A 509 -0.11 -25.61 -58.96
N SER A 510 1.11 -25.91 -58.48
CA SER A 510 2.15 -26.52 -59.32
C SER A 510 3.27 -27.16 -58.48
N ASP A 511 3.66 -28.35 -58.92
CA ASP A 511 4.60 -29.33 -58.37
C ASP A 511 6.07 -28.95 -58.65
N ALA A 512 6.98 -29.15 -57.67
CA ALA A 512 8.40 -29.41 -57.89
C ALA A 512 9.10 -29.85 -56.58
N SER A 513 9.41 -31.13 -56.53
CA SER A 513 10.22 -31.91 -55.59
C SER A 513 11.55 -31.27 -55.11
N LEU A 514 11.94 -31.53 -53.86
CA LEU A 514 13.14 -32.34 -53.49
C LEU A 514 13.31 -32.55 -51.96
N SER A 515 13.24 -33.83 -51.58
CA SER A 515 13.88 -34.58 -50.48
C SER A 515 14.01 -34.00 -49.06
N GLU A 516 13.11 -34.44 -48.17
CA GLU A 516 13.37 -34.56 -46.72
C GLU A 516 13.90 -35.97 -46.38
N SER A 517 15.18 -36.05 -46.03
CA SER A 517 15.73 -37.11 -45.18
C SER A 517 16.41 -36.42 -44.00
N ASP A 518 15.77 -36.41 -42.82
CA ASP A 518 16.41 -36.40 -41.48
C ASP A 518 15.52 -35.94 -40.31
N LYS A 519 14.26 -36.37 -40.21
CA LYS A 519 13.43 -36.09 -39.00
C LYS A 519 12.47 -37.19 -38.54
N ALA A 520 12.80 -38.46 -38.76
CA ALA A 520 12.04 -39.61 -38.24
C ALA A 520 12.79 -40.50 -37.21
N ALA A 521 13.96 -40.08 -36.69
CA ALA A 521 14.81 -40.95 -35.86
C ALA A 521 14.92 -40.59 -34.36
N LYS A 522 14.15 -39.62 -33.82
CA LYS A 522 14.25 -39.22 -32.39
C LYS A 522 12.98 -39.28 -31.55
N ALA A 523 11.84 -39.69 -32.09
CA ALA A 523 10.58 -39.82 -31.33
C ALA A 523 10.34 -41.24 -30.74
N GLU A 524 11.08 -42.27 -31.14
CA GLU A 524 10.83 -43.66 -30.71
C GLU A 524 11.67 -44.17 -29.52
N LYS A 525 12.64 -43.38 -29.01
CA LYS A 525 13.56 -43.84 -27.94
C LYS A 525 13.20 -43.42 -26.51
N LYS A 526 12.19 -42.56 -26.29
CA LYS A 526 11.78 -42.12 -24.93
C LYS A 526 10.58 -42.90 -24.35
N LYS A 527 9.78 -43.57 -25.20
CA LYS A 527 8.61 -44.37 -24.76
C LYS A 527 8.95 -45.80 -24.31
N LYS A 528 10.15 -46.32 -24.63
CA LYS A 528 10.59 -47.70 -24.31
C LYS A 528 11.35 -47.87 -22.99
N LYS A 529 11.65 -46.80 -22.24
CA LYS A 529 12.47 -46.87 -21.00
C LYS A 529 11.69 -46.68 -19.68
N LYS A 530 10.40 -46.31 -19.72
CA LYS A 530 9.54 -46.17 -18.52
C LYS A 530 8.67 -47.42 -18.23
N LYS A 531 8.58 -48.37 -19.17
CA LYS A 531 7.74 -49.58 -19.07
C LYS A 531 8.46 -50.82 -18.52
N LYS A 532 9.70 -50.71 -18.03
CA LYS A 532 10.54 -51.88 -17.65
C LYS A 532 11.04 -51.86 -16.20
N LYS A 533 10.44 -51.05 -15.31
CA LYS A 533 10.77 -51.04 -13.87
C LYS A 533 9.61 -51.49 -12.96
N ASP A 534 8.36 -51.42 -13.42
CA ASP A 534 7.18 -51.78 -12.60
C ASP A 534 6.69 -53.22 -12.77
N GLU A 535 7.30 -54.02 -13.64
CA GLU A 535 6.93 -55.44 -13.82
C GLU A 535 7.70 -56.42 -12.92
N ARG A 536 8.54 -55.94 -12.00
CA ARG A 536 9.42 -56.81 -11.18
C ARG A 536 8.96 -57.09 -9.75
N VAL A 537 7.74 -56.71 -9.35
CA VAL A 537 7.23 -56.97 -7.98
C VAL A 537 5.81 -57.56 -7.92
N LYS A 538 5.10 -57.77 -9.03
CA LYS A 538 3.74 -58.35 -9.01
C LYS A 538 3.63 -59.69 -9.73
N ALA A 539 4.35 -60.69 -9.21
CA ALA A 539 4.05 -62.10 -9.46
C ALA A 539 4.51 -62.96 -8.27
N ALA A 540 3.66 -63.06 -7.24
CA ALA A 540 3.61 -64.23 -6.38
C ALA A 540 2.19 -64.34 -5.79
N TYR A 541 1.47 -65.39 -6.20
CA TYR A 541 0.19 -65.90 -5.66
C TYR A 541 -1.01 -64.95 -5.83
N ILE A 542 -2.08 -65.29 -6.57
CA ILE A 542 -3.03 -66.38 -6.28
C ILE A 542 -3.68 -66.83 -7.61
N SER A 543 -3.66 -68.15 -7.87
CA SER A 543 -4.58 -68.89 -8.75
C SER A 543 -5.98 -68.91 -8.10
N SER A 544 -7.13 -68.80 -8.76
CA SER A 544 -7.64 -69.68 -9.83
C SER A 544 -9.07 -69.23 -10.22
N ALA A 545 -9.44 -69.46 -11.49
CA ALA A 545 -10.78 -69.74 -12.05
C ALA A 545 -11.97 -68.80 -11.71
N GLY A 546 -12.84 -68.37 -12.63
CA GLY A 546 -13.13 -68.77 -14.01
C GLY A 546 -14.25 -67.89 -14.60
N ARG A 547 -14.40 -67.98 -15.93
CA ARG A 547 -15.38 -67.32 -16.82
C ARG A 547 -16.84 -67.57 -16.36
N VAL A 548 -17.90 -66.83 -16.75
CA VAL A 548 -18.58 -66.82 -18.07
C VAL A 548 -19.76 -65.78 -18.02
N VAL A 549 -20.10 -65.26 -19.19
CA VAL A 549 -21.40 -64.72 -19.68
C VAL A 549 -21.59 -63.20 -19.63
N ALA A 550 -21.32 -62.61 -20.79
CA ALA A 550 -21.94 -61.38 -21.23
C ALA A 550 -23.32 -61.67 -21.86
N GLN A 551 -24.21 -60.70 -21.69
CA GLN A 551 -25.38 -60.37 -22.53
C GLN A 551 -26.66 -61.20 -22.40
N VAL A 552 -27.62 -60.65 -21.65
CA VAL A 552 -29.05 -60.73 -21.99
C VAL A 552 -29.75 -59.41 -21.63
N LEU A 553 -30.20 -58.70 -22.68
CA LEU A 553 -31.38 -57.81 -22.79
C LEU A 553 -31.41 -56.51 -21.95
N GLY A 554 -31.41 -55.30 -22.52
CA GLY A 554 -32.02 -54.87 -23.78
C GLY A 554 -33.38 -54.17 -23.61
N VAL A 555 -33.87 -53.94 -22.37
CA VAL A 555 -35.18 -53.28 -22.12
C VAL A 555 -35.12 -52.18 -21.02
N VAL A 556 -33.94 -51.73 -20.58
CA VAL A 556 -33.80 -50.66 -19.54
C VAL A 556 -33.43 -49.29 -20.13
N LEU A 557 -33.23 -49.18 -21.45
CA LEU A 557 -32.56 -48.03 -22.08
C LEU A 557 -33.44 -46.82 -22.46
N THR A 558 -34.74 -46.82 -22.17
CA THR A 558 -35.59 -45.62 -22.35
C THR A 558 -36.03 -44.97 -21.03
N VAL A 559 -35.97 -45.69 -19.91
CA VAL A 559 -36.12 -45.10 -18.56
C VAL A 559 -34.75 -44.80 -17.93
N GLY A 560 -33.73 -45.58 -18.27
CA GLY A 560 -32.35 -45.34 -17.83
C GLY A 560 -31.72 -44.08 -18.41
N LEU A 561 -32.11 -43.62 -19.61
CA LEU A 561 -31.54 -42.39 -20.19
C LEU A 561 -32.12 -41.11 -19.57
N ALA A 562 -33.35 -41.14 -19.08
CA ALA A 562 -33.93 -40.05 -18.29
C ALA A 562 -33.29 -39.94 -16.90
N ILE A 563 -32.90 -41.07 -16.30
CA ILE A 563 -32.13 -41.11 -15.04
C ILE A 563 -30.65 -40.75 -15.27
N TYR A 564 -30.07 -41.15 -16.41
CA TYR A 564 -28.69 -40.86 -16.79
C TYR A 564 -28.46 -39.37 -17.14
N ILE A 565 -29.46 -38.70 -17.72
CA ILE A 565 -29.41 -37.25 -17.99
C ILE A 565 -29.72 -36.44 -16.73
N ALA A 566 -30.50 -36.96 -15.77
CA ALA A 566 -30.70 -36.34 -14.45
C ALA A 566 -29.50 -36.51 -13.48
N GLN A 567 -28.54 -37.40 -13.77
CA GLN A 567 -27.34 -37.64 -12.95
C GLN A 567 -26.05 -37.02 -13.49
N ARG A 568 -26.12 -36.18 -14.53
CA ARG A 568 -25.03 -35.26 -14.90
C ARG A 568 -25.29 -33.83 -14.40
N GLY A 569 -25.59 -33.72 -13.11
CA GLY A 569 -25.17 -32.57 -12.32
C GLY A 569 -23.75 -32.82 -11.83
N THR A 570 -22.80 -32.01 -12.30
CA THR A 570 -21.50 -31.68 -11.67
C THR A 570 -20.93 -32.70 -10.67
N GLY A 571 -19.87 -33.42 -11.06
CA GLY A 571 -19.08 -34.22 -10.13
C GLY A 571 -18.47 -33.34 -9.04
N GLY A 572 -19.04 -33.38 -7.84
CA GLY A 572 -18.46 -32.83 -6.63
C GLY A 572 -17.72 -33.92 -5.86
N ASP A 573 -16.46 -33.66 -5.51
CA ASP A 573 -15.78 -34.35 -4.41
C ASP A 573 -16.68 -34.24 -3.16
N ARG A 574 -17.15 -35.38 -2.65
CA ARG A 574 -18.07 -35.40 -1.49
C ARG A 574 -17.26 -35.23 -0.21
N ASN A 575 -17.12 -34.00 0.26
CA ASN A 575 -16.75 -33.70 1.65
C ASN A 575 -17.95 -34.02 2.55
N ALA A 576 -17.75 -34.71 3.67
CA ALA A 576 -18.85 -35.15 4.53
C ALA A 576 -18.44 -35.21 6.00
N LEU A 577 -19.40 -34.97 6.89
CA LEU A 577 -19.27 -35.28 8.32
C LEU A 577 -19.76 -36.70 8.59
N GLU A 578 -18.95 -37.52 9.26
CA GLU A 578 -19.40 -38.86 9.69
C GLU A 578 -20.12 -38.77 11.06
N PRO A 579 -21.36 -39.32 11.20
CA PRO A 579 -22.06 -39.36 12.48
C PRO A 579 -21.34 -40.31 13.44
N SER A 580 -20.98 -39.81 14.63
CA SER A 580 -20.28 -40.60 15.65
C SER A 580 -21.27 -41.07 16.73
N LYS A 581 -21.26 -42.38 17.03
CA LYS A 581 -22.20 -43.02 17.98
C LYS A 581 -22.04 -42.57 19.44
N LYS A 582 -20.98 -41.82 19.81
CA LYS A 582 -20.71 -41.34 21.19
C LYS A 582 -19.84 -40.06 21.30
N GLY A 583 -19.76 -39.19 20.29
CA GLY A 583 -18.86 -38.02 20.36
C GLY A 583 -18.85 -37.15 19.11
N LYS A 584 -18.11 -36.02 19.19
CA LYS A 584 -17.96 -34.92 18.22
C LYS A 584 -18.00 -35.34 16.73
N PRO A 585 -18.62 -34.54 15.83
CA PRO A 585 -18.70 -34.84 14.41
C PRO A 585 -17.30 -34.88 13.78
N LYS A 586 -17.04 -35.85 12.89
CA LYS A 586 -15.72 -36.09 12.30
C LYS A 586 -15.65 -35.53 10.88
N LEU A 587 -14.63 -34.73 10.60
CA LEU A 587 -14.33 -34.21 9.26
C LEU A 587 -13.72 -35.29 8.35
N LYS A 588 -13.98 -35.19 7.05
CA LYS A 588 -13.31 -35.96 5.99
C LYS A 588 -13.31 -35.15 4.69
N LEU A 589 -12.12 -34.88 4.18
CA LEU A 589 -11.92 -33.99 3.03
C LEU A 589 -11.45 -34.74 1.77
N GLY A 590 -11.92 -34.29 0.60
CA GLY A 590 -11.40 -34.68 -0.71
C GLY A 590 -10.11 -33.93 -1.08
N LYS A 591 -9.64 -34.11 -2.34
CA LYS A 591 -8.49 -33.34 -2.83
C LYS A 591 -8.86 -31.86 -2.98
N LEU A 592 -8.10 -30.98 -2.34
CA LEU A 592 -8.29 -29.54 -2.52
C LEU A 592 -7.83 -29.10 -3.92
N SER A 593 -8.58 -28.17 -4.50
CA SER A 593 -8.27 -27.48 -5.77
C SER A 593 -7.22 -26.38 -5.58
N SER A 594 -6.62 -25.93 -6.69
CA SER A 594 -5.77 -24.72 -6.71
C SER A 594 -6.57 -23.51 -6.24
N GLY A 595 -6.04 -22.74 -5.28
CA GLY A 595 -6.74 -21.61 -4.64
C GLY A 595 -7.25 -20.54 -5.61
N ASN A 596 -8.32 -19.84 -5.22
CA ASN A 596 -8.85 -18.68 -5.93
C ASN A 596 -8.02 -17.45 -5.57
N PRO A 597 -7.60 -16.60 -6.53
CA PRO A 597 -6.88 -15.38 -6.21
C PRO A 597 -7.75 -14.42 -5.41
N ILE A 598 -7.16 -13.76 -4.41
CA ILE A 598 -7.79 -12.69 -3.64
C ILE A 598 -7.80 -11.42 -4.49
N LYS A 599 -8.98 -10.82 -4.66
CA LYS A 599 -9.17 -9.56 -5.39
C LYS A 599 -8.93 -8.35 -4.48
N GLY A 600 -8.48 -7.23 -5.06
CA GLY A 600 -8.24 -5.97 -4.34
C GLY A 600 -6.77 -5.65 -4.05
N GLY A 601 -5.83 -6.48 -4.52
CA GLY A 601 -4.39 -6.24 -4.36
C GLY A 601 -3.57 -7.52 -4.50
N ASN A 602 -2.25 -7.37 -4.47
CA ASN A 602 -1.35 -8.48 -4.19
C ASN A 602 -1.22 -8.59 -2.68
N PHE A 603 -1.63 -9.72 -2.12
CA PHE A 603 -1.61 -9.97 -0.69
C PHE A 603 -0.72 -11.17 -0.37
N GLU A 604 0.09 -11.06 0.68
CA GLU A 604 0.83 -12.17 1.30
C GLU A 604 0.07 -12.54 2.59
N ALA A 605 -1.03 -13.28 2.42
CA ALA A 605 -1.98 -13.53 3.51
C ALA A 605 -1.48 -14.61 4.48
N SER A 606 -1.28 -14.25 5.74
CA SER A 606 -0.77 -15.17 6.78
C SER A 606 -1.89 -15.77 7.66
N GLY A 607 -2.72 -14.95 8.30
CA GLY A 607 -3.76 -15.42 9.23
C GLY A 607 -5.15 -14.95 8.83
N VAL A 608 -6.20 -15.74 9.11
CA VAL A 608 -7.60 -15.40 8.76
C VAL A 608 -8.57 -15.77 9.89
N VAL A 609 -9.62 -14.97 10.07
CA VAL A 609 -10.71 -15.26 10.99
C VAL A 609 -12.06 -14.75 10.46
N GLN A 610 -13.14 -15.51 10.69
CA GLN A 610 -14.48 -15.01 10.40
C GLN A 610 -14.90 -13.91 11.39
N VAL A 611 -15.48 -12.83 10.86
CA VAL A 611 -16.20 -11.84 11.67
C VAL A 611 -17.54 -12.46 12.11
N PRO A 612 -17.81 -12.56 13.43
CA PRO A 612 -19.00 -13.24 13.94
C PRO A 612 -20.29 -12.73 13.31
N GLU A 613 -21.21 -13.67 13.04
CA GLU A 613 -22.56 -13.37 12.56
C GLU A 613 -22.59 -12.55 11.25
N SER A 614 -21.53 -12.65 10.44
CA SER A 614 -21.42 -11.94 9.17
C SER A 614 -20.82 -12.83 8.08
N ASN A 615 -20.97 -12.40 6.83
CA ASN A 615 -20.29 -13.01 5.69
C ASN A 615 -18.90 -12.41 5.46
N THR A 616 -18.31 -11.74 6.44
CA THR A 616 -16.99 -11.12 6.34
C THR A 616 -15.94 -11.99 7.01
N VAL A 617 -14.77 -12.11 6.39
CA VAL A 617 -13.55 -12.60 7.03
C VAL A 617 -12.54 -11.46 7.12
N LEU A 618 -11.78 -11.42 8.21
CA LEU A 618 -10.60 -10.59 8.34
C LEU A 618 -9.37 -11.45 8.14
N PHE A 619 -8.38 -10.96 7.41
CA PHE A 619 -7.07 -11.58 7.32
C PHE A 619 -5.95 -10.55 7.53
N VAL A 620 -4.79 -11.03 7.97
CA VAL A 620 -3.57 -10.23 8.08
C VAL A 620 -2.65 -10.51 6.91
N ASP A 621 -1.83 -9.51 6.61
CA ASP A 621 -0.82 -9.54 5.56
C ASP A 621 0.50 -9.10 6.19
N ASP A 622 1.53 -9.93 6.07
CA ASP A 622 2.81 -9.76 6.76
C ASP A 622 3.59 -8.51 6.31
N ASN A 623 3.29 -8.00 5.11
CA ASN A 623 3.85 -6.77 4.57
C ASN A 623 3.11 -5.50 5.04
N ASN A 624 1.98 -5.66 5.74
CA ASN A 624 1.09 -4.54 6.10
C ASN A 624 0.90 -4.46 7.63
N PRO A 625 1.93 -3.99 8.38
CA PRO A 625 1.95 -4.04 9.84
C PRO A 625 0.89 -3.18 10.54
N GLY A 626 0.27 -2.24 9.82
CA GLY A 626 -0.71 -1.28 10.36
C GLY A 626 -2.15 -1.53 9.93
N GLU A 627 -2.44 -2.65 9.27
CA GLU A 627 -3.73 -2.90 8.64
C GLU A 627 -4.22 -4.34 8.87
N VAL A 628 -5.54 -4.52 8.84
CA VAL A 628 -6.17 -5.82 8.63
C VAL A 628 -7.03 -5.74 7.37
N MET A 629 -7.10 -6.83 6.61
CA MET A 629 -7.84 -6.86 5.36
C MET A 629 -9.23 -7.45 5.61
N SER A 630 -10.26 -6.75 5.17
CA SER A 630 -11.65 -7.21 5.22
C SER A 630 -12.08 -7.76 3.86
N MET A 631 -12.61 -8.98 3.87
CA MET A 631 -13.10 -9.66 2.67
C MET A 631 -14.54 -10.10 2.87
N GLU A 632 -15.43 -9.56 2.04
CA GLU A 632 -16.85 -9.93 2.01
C GLU A 632 -17.06 -11.19 1.16
N LEU A 633 -17.93 -12.09 1.60
CA LEU A 633 -18.23 -13.35 0.95
C LEU A 633 -19.71 -13.44 0.53
N ASP A 634 -19.98 -14.05 -0.62
CA ASP A 634 -21.34 -14.37 -1.08
C ASP A 634 -21.90 -15.61 -0.35
N GLU A 635 -23.16 -15.97 -0.60
CA GLU A 635 -23.79 -17.16 0.00
C GLU A 635 -23.07 -18.48 -0.32
N GLY A 636 -22.33 -18.51 -1.43
CA GLY A 636 -21.49 -19.63 -1.81
C GLY A 636 -20.15 -19.64 -1.07
N GLY A 637 -19.77 -18.58 -0.36
CA GLY A 637 -18.45 -18.37 0.24
C GLY A 637 -17.38 -17.87 -0.74
N ASN A 638 -17.76 -17.34 -1.91
CA ASN A 638 -16.81 -16.67 -2.80
C ASN A 638 -16.64 -15.20 -2.42
N GLN A 639 -15.47 -14.64 -2.67
CA GLN A 639 -15.23 -13.21 -2.48
C GLN A 639 -16.16 -12.34 -3.33
N VAL A 640 -16.75 -11.33 -2.69
CA VAL A 640 -17.53 -10.25 -3.29
C VAL A 640 -16.71 -8.97 -3.30
N GLY A 641 -16.56 -8.37 -4.47
CA GLY A 641 -15.75 -7.16 -4.65
C GLY A 641 -14.28 -7.37 -4.32
N ASP A 642 -13.62 -6.26 -4.04
CA ASP A 642 -12.21 -6.20 -3.64
C ASP A 642 -12.08 -6.27 -2.12
N ALA A 643 -11.02 -6.92 -1.64
CA ALA A 643 -10.65 -6.87 -0.23
C ALA A 643 -10.29 -5.43 0.17
N LYS A 644 -10.74 -5.01 1.34
CA LYS A 644 -10.60 -3.64 1.84
C LYS A 644 -9.55 -3.57 2.93
N ARG A 645 -8.67 -2.58 2.85
CA ARG A 645 -7.71 -2.26 3.90
C ARG A 645 -8.44 -1.55 5.04
N VAL A 646 -8.39 -2.14 6.23
CA VAL A 646 -8.93 -1.56 7.46
C VAL A 646 -7.75 -1.15 8.33
N PRO A 647 -7.57 0.16 8.60
CA PRO A 647 -6.51 0.62 9.48
C PRO A 647 -6.64 -0.02 10.86
N LEU A 648 -5.59 -0.71 11.32
CA LEU A 648 -5.54 -1.32 12.64
C LEU A 648 -5.47 -0.26 13.74
N GLY A 649 -5.01 0.96 13.43
CA GLY A 649 -4.80 2.01 14.43
C GLY A 649 -3.61 1.76 15.37
N ALA A 650 -2.84 0.71 15.11
CA ALA A 650 -1.57 0.37 15.73
C ALA A 650 -0.70 -0.40 14.73
N SER A 651 0.61 -0.52 15.01
CA SER A 651 1.54 -1.27 14.16
C SER A 651 2.04 -2.51 14.90
N ILE A 652 1.91 -3.68 14.27
CA ILE A 652 2.45 -4.96 14.74
C ILE A 652 3.58 -5.38 13.81
N GLU A 653 4.78 -5.63 14.33
CA GLU A 653 5.89 -6.12 13.51
C GLU A 653 5.57 -7.54 13.03
N ASP A 654 5.65 -7.73 11.71
CA ASP A 654 5.52 -9.04 11.06
C ASP A 654 4.20 -9.74 11.44
N PRO A 655 3.01 -9.17 11.12
CA PRO A 655 1.73 -9.76 11.52
C PRO A 655 1.51 -11.12 10.85
N GLU A 656 1.43 -12.17 11.65
CA GLU A 656 1.29 -13.53 11.12
C GLU A 656 -0.10 -14.12 11.35
N SER A 657 -0.77 -13.75 12.44
CA SER A 657 -1.97 -14.44 12.85
C SER A 657 -3.04 -13.54 13.46
N ILE A 658 -4.30 -13.95 13.29
CA ILE A 658 -5.47 -13.25 13.80
C ILE A 658 -6.49 -14.26 14.34
N THR A 659 -7.11 -14.00 15.49
CA THR A 659 -8.21 -14.81 16.05
C THR A 659 -9.32 -13.92 16.60
N TYR A 660 -10.50 -14.49 16.80
CA TYR A 660 -11.62 -13.87 17.50
C TYR A 660 -12.00 -14.70 18.73
N GLY A 661 -12.22 -14.04 19.86
CA GLY A 661 -12.54 -14.69 21.11
C GLY A 661 -12.77 -13.71 22.25
N GLY A 662 -13.55 -14.10 23.26
CA GLY A 662 -13.80 -13.23 24.42
C GLY A 662 -14.43 -11.86 24.08
N GLY A 663 -15.02 -11.70 22.90
CA GLY A 663 -15.57 -10.45 22.40
C GLY A 663 -14.59 -9.54 21.65
N PHE A 664 -13.35 -10.00 21.41
CA PHE A 664 -12.31 -9.21 20.76
C PHE A 664 -11.63 -9.98 19.63
N PHE A 665 -11.09 -9.23 18.67
CA PHE A 665 -10.10 -9.72 17.72
C PHE A 665 -8.71 -9.53 18.32
N TYR A 666 -7.82 -10.47 18.04
CA TYR A 666 -6.42 -10.42 18.44
C TYR A 666 -5.53 -10.63 17.22
N VAL A 667 -4.54 -9.76 17.03
CA VAL A 667 -3.51 -9.90 15.97
C VAL A 667 -2.15 -10.07 16.64
N MET A 668 -1.39 -11.08 16.22
CA MET A 668 -0.09 -11.43 16.78
C MET A 668 0.99 -11.38 15.69
N GLY A 669 2.10 -10.72 15.99
CA GLY A 669 3.30 -10.74 15.14
C GLY A 669 4.12 -12.01 15.30
N SER A 670 5.04 -12.29 14.38
CA SER A 670 5.84 -13.54 14.36
C SER A 670 6.70 -13.76 15.60
N GLN A 671 7.04 -12.66 16.29
CA GLN A 671 8.03 -12.61 17.36
C GLN A 671 9.42 -13.08 16.92
N SER A 672 9.69 -13.22 15.61
CA SER A 672 10.91 -13.82 15.08
C SER A 672 12.15 -12.95 15.32
N ASN A 673 11.98 -11.63 15.32
CA ASN A 673 13.05 -10.66 15.46
C ASN A 673 13.48 -10.47 16.94
N PRO A 674 14.69 -10.91 17.33
CA PRO A 674 15.18 -10.73 18.70
C PRO A 674 15.41 -9.26 19.07
N LEU A 675 15.51 -8.36 18.08
CA LEU A 675 15.71 -6.92 18.26
C LEU A 675 14.40 -6.11 18.13
N GLY A 676 13.25 -6.77 17.93
CA GLY A 676 11.97 -6.09 17.72
C GLY A 676 11.42 -5.31 18.94
N GLY A 677 11.85 -5.65 20.16
CA GLY A 677 11.49 -4.93 21.39
C GLY A 677 9.98 -4.74 21.53
N VAL A 678 9.52 -3.49 21.71
CA VAL A 678 8.08 -3.18 21.86
C VAL A 678 7.24 -3.48 20.62
N ARG A 679 7.85 -3.59 19.43
CA ARG A 679 7.14 -3.89 18.19
C ARG A 679 6.74 -5.37 18.06
N ASN A 680 7.41 -6.25 18.82
CA ASN A 680 7.02 -7.64 19.04
C ASN A 680 5.71 -7.66 19.84
N GLY A 681 4.59 -7.48 19.13
CA GLY A 681 3.33 -7.07 19.73
C GLY A 681 2.19 -8.07 19.59
N LEU A 682 1.21 -7.91 20.47
CA LEU A 682 -0.13 -8.49 20.39
C LEU A 682 -1.13 -7.34 20.44
N ALA A 683 -1.96 -7.20 19.42
CA ALA A 683 -3.04 -6.22 19.37
C ALA A 683 -4.38 -6.83 19.78
N ARG A 684 -5.27 -6.02 20.34
CA ARG A 684 -6.67 -6.35 20.66
C ARG A 684 -7.60 -5.25 20.16
N PHE A 685 -8.69 -5.60 19.48
CA PHE A 685 -9.67 -4.63 19.00
C PHE A 685 -11.08 -5.23 18.86
N THR A 686 -12.06 -4.36 18.60
CA THR A 686 -13.43 -4.74 18.23
C THR A 686 -13.72 -4.30 16.80
N PHE A 687 -14.56 -5.02 16.07
CA PHE A 687 -14.85 -4.74 14.66
C PHE A 687 -16.35 -4.57 14.44
N ASP A 688 -16.74 -3.47 13.80
CA ASP A 688 -18.11 -3.22 13.36
C ASP A 688 -18.24 -3.73 11.92
N SER A 689 -18.94 -4.85 11.75
CA SER A 689 -19.17 -5.47 10.44
C SER A 689 -20.04 -4.62 9.51
N SER A 690 -20.92 -3.77 10.05
CA SER A 690 -21.79 -2.91 9.27
C SER A 690 -21.04 -1.69 8.73
N ALA A 691 -20.16 -1.12 9.55
CA ALA A 691 -19.27 -0.04 9.14
C ALA A 691 -18.07 -0.55 8.33
N GLY A 692 -17.72 -1.84 8.45
CA GLY A 692 -16.51 -2.42 7.87
C GLY A 692 -15.24 -1.84 8.48
N ALA A 693 -15.28 -1.46 9.77
CA ALA A 693 -14.22 -0.71 10.43
C ALA A 693 -14.00 -1.19 11.87
N ILE A 694 -12.79 -0.95 12.38
CA ILE A 694 -12.50 -1.16 13.80
C ILE A 694 -13.30 -0.17 14.65
N GLN A 695 -13.98 -0.70 15.66
CA GLN A 695 -14.73 0.07 16.63
C GLN A 695 -13.84 0.43 17.82
N GLY A 696 -13.81 1.70 18.20
CA GLY A 696 -13.00 2.17 19.32
C GLY A 696 -11.51 2.28 18.96
N SER A 697 -10.64 2.18 19.97
CA SER A 697 -9.19 2.18 19.79
C SER A 697 -8.63 0.77 19.96
N THR A 698 -7.77 0.35 19.04
CA THR A 698 -6.96 -0.86 19.21
C THR A 698 -6.00 -0.68 20.38
N GLU A 699 -5.94 -1.69 21.24
CA GLU A 699 -5.01 -1.77 22.35
C GLU A 699 -3.85 -2.69 21.99
N VAL A 700 -2.63 -2.39 22.45
CA VAL A 700 -1.44 -3.19 22.12
C VAL A 700 -0.62 -3.50 23.36
N ILE A 701 -0.25 -4.77 23.49
CA ILE A 701 0.82 -5.22 24.38
C ILE A 701 2.08 -5.34 23.54
N GLY A 702 3.09 -4.52 23.86
CA GLY A 702 4.43 -4.64 23.27
C GLY A 702 5.33 -5.60 24.05
N ASP A 703 6.44 -6.01 23.42
CA ASP A 703 7.45 -6.93 23.96
C ASP A 703 6.90 -8.25 24.50
N VAL A 704 5.96 -8.84 23.75
CA VAL A 704 5.40 -10.16 24.06
C VAL A 704 6.49 -11.23 24.04
N ARG A 705 7.46 -11.11 23.11
CA ARG A 705 8.67 -11.94 23.09
C ARG A 705 9.40 -11.95 24.42
N GLY A 706 9.68 -10.78 25.01
CA GLY A 706 10.35 -10.67 26.31
C GLY A 706 9.57 -11.37 27.43
N PHE A 707 8.25 -11.23 27.44
CA PHE A 707 7.39 -11.96 28.37
C PHE A 707 7.49 -13.48 28.20
N LEU A 708 7.38 -13.98 26.96
CA LEU A 708 7.43 -15.42 26.67
C LEU A 708 8.77 -16.02 27.10
N LEU A 709 9.89 -15.41 26.74
CA LEU A 709 11.24 -15.90 27.08
C LEU A 709 11.52 -15.87 28.58
N SER A 710 10.92 -14.91 29.31
CA SER A 710 11.09 -14.81 30.77
C SER A 710 10.28 -15.86 31.52
N ASN A 711 9.10 -16.21 31.00
CA ASN A 711 8.12 -17.01 31.73
C ASN A 711 8.02 -18.47 31.24
N VAL A 712 8.38 -18.79 29.99
CA VAL A 712 8.28 -20.13 29.40
C VAL A 712 9.67 -20.79 29.33
N PRO A 713 10.03 -21.71 30.25
CA PRO A 713 11.36 -22.29 30.32
C PRO A 713 11.78 -23.01 29.03
N GLU A 714 10.85 -23.65 28.34
CA GLU A 714 11.05 -24.41 27.09
C GLU A 714 11.59 -23.53 25.96
N LEU A 715 11.34 -22.21 25.99
CA LEU A 715 11.77 -21.29 24.93
C LEU A 715 13.17 -20.72 25.15
N LYS A 716 13.75 -20.85 26.34
CA LYS A 716 15.01 -20.15 26.71
C LYS A 716 16.20 -20.51 25.82
N GLU A 717 16.30 -21.76 25.39
CA GLU A 717 17.40 -22.21 24.51
C GLU A 717 17.31 -21.62 23.09
N TYR A 718 16.11 -21.22 22.66
CA TYR A 718 15.82 -20.76 21.31
C TYR A 718 15.81 -19.24 21.19
N ALA A 719 15.94 -18.53 22.32
CA ALA A 719 15.89 -17.08 22.44
C ALA A 719 16.85 -16.30 21.53
N LYS A 720 18.00 -16.90 21.18
CA LYS A 720 19.05 -16.26 20.36
C LYS A 720 19.17 -16.83 18.95
N LYS A 721 18.45 -17.92 18.64
CA LYS A 721 18.49 -18.54 17.32
C LYS A 721 17.58 -17.71 16.39
N PRO A 722 17.97 -17.46 15.13
CA PRO A 722 17.07 -16.90 14.14
C PRO A 722 15.97 -17.92 13.78
N ALA A 723 14.82 -17.45 13.29
CA ALA A 723 13.64 -18.30 13.07
C ALA A 723 13.86 -19.44 12.07
N ASP A 724 14.64 -19.19 11.01
CA ASP A 724 15.06 -20.20 10.03
C ASP A 724 15.95 -21.30 10.65
N ALA A 725 16.79 -20.94 11.62
CA ALA A 725 17.60 -21.88 12.41
C ALA A 725 16.86 -22.49 13.62
N GLY A 726 15.52 -22.46 13.62
CA GLY A 726 14.70 -23.05 14.70
C GLY A 726 14.56 -22.16 15.93
N GLY A 727 14.78 -20.86 15.79
CA GLY A 727 14.45 -19.84 16.80
C GLY A 727 12.94 -19.69 17.02
N LEU A 728 12.57 -18.93 18.05
CA LEU A 728 11.17 -18.63 18.36
C LEU A 728 10.50 -17.95 17.16
N ASN A 729 9.44 -18.57 16.65
CA ASN A 729 8.60 -18.06 15.57
C ASN A 729 7.15 -18.54 15.76
N ILE A 730 6.25 -17.60 16.04
CA ILE A 730 4.81 -17.83 16.21
C ILE A 730 4.15 -17.54 14.87
N GLU A 731 3.34 -18.46 14.36
CA GLU A 731 2.57 -18.23 13.12
C GLU A 731 1.08 -18.46 13.31
N GLY A 732 0.66 -19.13 14.39
CA GLY A 732 -0.75 -19.33 14.69
C GLY A 732 -1.21 -18.71 16.00
N ILE A 733 -2.47 -18.29 16.05
CA ILE A 733 -3.15 -17.89 17.30
C ILE A 733 -4.60 -18.35 17.29
N SER A 734 -5.06 -19.00 18.37
CA SER A 734 -6.47 -19.36 18.54
C SER A 734 -6.98 -18.95 19.90
N TRP A 735 -8.23 -18.50 19.96
CA TRP A 735 -9.00 -18.49 21.21
C TRP A 735 -9.45 -19.92 21.57
N ASP A 736 -9.24 -20.33 22.81
CA ASP A 736 -9.76 -21.55 23.41
C ASP A 736 -10.94 -21.20 24.32
N PRO A 737 -12.19 -21.41 23.86
CA PRO A 737 -13.36 -21.00 24.62
C PRO A 737 -13.64 -21.87 25.84
N ASP A 738 -13.13 -23.10 25.88
CA ASP A 738 -13.38 -24.02 27.00
C ASP A 738 -12.51 -23.65 28.22
N HIS A 739 -11.38 -22.99 27.99
CA HIS A 739 -10.44 -22.58 29.03
C HIS A 739 -10.21 -21.06 29.12
N GLU A 740 -10.91 -20.27 28.30
CA GLU A 740 -10.81 -18.80 28.22
C GLU A 740 -9.37 -18.28 28.12
N ARG A 741 -8.62 -18.82 27.15
CA ARG A 741 -7.19 -18.52 26.95
C ARG A 741 -6.85 -18.40 25.47
N LEU A 742 -5.69 -17.82 25.19
CA LEU A 742 -5.09 -17.78 23.86
C LEU A 742 -4.05 -18.90 23.74
N LEU A 743 -4.10 -19.61 22.62
CA LEU A 743 -3.14 -20.63 22.23
C LEU A 743 -2.26 -20.05 21.13
N LEU A 744 -0.95 -19.96 21.39
CA LEU A 744 0.05 -19.49 20.43
C LEU A 744 0.68 -20.71 19.76
N GLY A 745 0.44 -20.89 18.46
CA GLY A 745 1.01 -21.97 17.66
C GLY A 745 2.38 -21.59 17.10
N LEU A 746 3.41 -22.35 17.46
CA LEU A 746 4.78 -22.07 17.03
C LEU A 746 5.13 -22.91 15.81
N ARG A 747 5.62 -22.25 14.75
CA ARG A 747 6.33 -22.93 13.66
C ARG A 747 7.67 -23.47 14.16
N ALA A 748 8.34 -22.68 14.99
CA ALA A 748 9.59 -23.03 15.62
C ALA A 748 9.67 -22.43 17.04
N PRO A 749 10.32 -23.11 17.99
CA PRO A 749 11.05 -24.37 17.85
C PRO A 749 10.15 -25.62 17.78
N ILE A 750 10.71 -26.69 17.23
CA ILE A 750 10.17 -28.06 17.37
C ILE A 750 10.86 -28.71 18.58
N VAL A 751 10.07 -29.13 19.56
CA VAL A 751 10.57 -29.69 20.83
C VAL A 751 10.29 -31.19 20.86
N ASN A 752 11.35 -32.00 21.01
CA ASN A 752 11.27 -33.47 20.98
C ASN A 752 10.56 -34.05 19.73
N GLY A 753 10.69 -33.38 18.59
CA GLY A 753 10.01 -33.78 17.35
C GLY A 753 8.52 -33.39 17.27
N ASN A 754 8.02 -32.64 18.24
CA ASN A 754 6.63 -32.16 18.29
C ASN A 754 6.57 -30.64 18.12
N ALA A 755 5.50 -30.15 17.51
CA ALA A 755 5.18 -28.72 17.51
C ALA A 755 4.86 -28.26 18.93
N LEU A 756 5.11 -26.98 19.20
CA LEU A 756 4.84 -26.39 20.50
C LEU A 756 3.67 -25.40 20.40
N ILE A 757 2.74 -25.49 21.34
CA ILE A 757 1.72 -24.49 21.59
C ILE A 757 1.99 -23.88 22.97
N VAL A 758 2.02 -22.55 23.05
CA VAL A 758 2.12 -21.83 24.32
C VAL A 758 0.76 -21.27 24.69
N ALA A 759 0.28 -21.57 25.89
CA ALA A 759 -1.01 -21.10 26.37
C ALA A 759 -0.85 -19.88 27.30
N ILE A 760 -1.43 -18.74 26.91
CA ILE A 760 -1.44 -17.50 27.69
C ILE A 760 -2.88 -17.06 27.97
N LYS A 761 -3.09 -16.33 29.05
CA LYS A 761 -4.39 -15.73 29.36
C LYS A 761 -4.23 -14.34 29.94
N LEU A 762 -5.31 -13.56 29.85
CA LEU A 762 -5.43 -12.30 30.59
C LEU A 762 -5.91 -12.62 32.01
N ARG A 763 -5.33 -11.96 33.03
CA ARG A 763 -5.82 -12.05 34.41
C ARG A 763 -7.22 -11.48 34.52
N ASP A 764 -7.46 -10.35 33.83
CA ASP A 764 -8.77 -9.75 33.62
C ASP A 764 -8.99 -9.51 32.11
N PRO A 765 -9.86 -10.30 31.44
CA PRO A 765 -10.14 -10.14 30.02
C PRO A 765 -10.72 -8.78 29.62
N ARG A 766 -11.39 -8.06 30.54
CA ARG A 766 -11.95 -6.72 30.29
C ARG A 766 -11.10 -5.60 30.91
N GLY A 767 -10.02 -5.96 31.59
CA GLY A 767 -9.07 -5.03 32.17
C GLY A 767 -8.15 -4.40 31.12
N ALA A 768 -7.21 -3.59 31.61
CA ALA A 768 -6.21 -2.95 30.77
C ALA A 768 -5.41 -3.98 29.97
N PHE A 769 -5.25 -3.75 28.67
CA PHE A 769 -4.48 -4.65 27.80
C PHE A 769 -2.98 -4.32 27.90
N THR A 770 -2.36 -4.75 28.99
CA THR A 770 -0.94 -4.52 29.28
C THR A 770 -0.20 -5.83 29.56
N ILE A 771 1.13 -5.80 29.50
CA ILE A 771 1.99 -6.96 29.82
C ILE A 771 1.72 -7.50 31.24
N ASP A 772 1.41 -6.61 32.20
CA ASP A 772 1.07 -6.94 33.58
C ASP A 772 -0.29 -7.64 33.72
N ASN A 773 -1.09 -7.71 32.64
CA ASN A 773 -2.33 -8.47 32.58
C ASN A 773 -2.10 -9.86 31.96
N LEU A 774 -0.95 -10.14 31.35
CA LEU A 774 -0.63 -11.46 30.78
C LEU A 774 -0.07 -12.43 31.82
N THR A 775 -0.57 -13.66 31.80
CA THR A 775 -0.06 -14.78 32.58
C THR A 775 -0.08 -16.04 31.75
N LEU A 776 0.76 -17.02 32.12
CA LEU A 776 0.66 -18.36 31.56
C LEU A 776 -0.64 -19.05 32.03
N ALA A 777 -1.20 -19.88 31.17
CA ALA A 777 -2.37 -20.70 31.45
C ALA A 777 -1.97 -22.18 31.47
N GLU A 778 -2.23 -22.90 32.55
CA GLU A 778 -1.79 -24.30 32.66
C GLU A 778 -2.70 -25.28 31.88
N PRO A 779 -2.14 -26.30 31.20
CA PRO A 779 -0.70 -26.46 30.92
C PRO A 779 -0.21 -25.38 29.95
N HIS A 780 0.89 -24.72 30.31
CA HIS A 780 1.39 -23.54 29.58
C HIS A 780 2.17 -23.89 28.31
N ALA A 781 2.78 -25.07 28.26
CA ALA A 781 3.50 -25.60 27.11
C ALA A 781 2.90 -26.94 26.70
N ILE A 782 2.28 -26.98 25.51
CA ILE A 782 1.58 -28.15 24.97
C ILE A 782 2.33 -28.63 23.73
N GLN A 783 2.90 -29.84 23.80
CA GLN A 783 3.57 -30.46 22.65
C GLN A 783 2.55 -31.23 21.83
N VAL A 784 2.47 -30.95 20.53
CA VAL A 784 1.50 -31.55 19.59
C VAL A 784 2.23 -32.33 18.51
N SER A 785 1.90 -33.61 18.36
CA SER A 785 2.54 -34.48 17.36
C SER A 785 1.99 -34.20 15.97
N LEU A 786 2.76 -33.48 15.16
CA LEU A 786 2.45 -33.12 13.76
C LEU A 786 3.52 -33.68 12.80
N GLU A 787 4.03 -34.88 13.08
CA GLU A 787 5.07 -35.54 12.29
C GLU A 787 6.37 -34.72 12.09
N GLY A 788 6.75 -33.93 13.10
CA GLY A 788 7.93 -33.06 13.05
C GLY A 788 7.73 -31.75 12.29
N LEU A 789 6.51 -31.45 11.84
CA LEU A 789 6.15 -30.17 11.23
C LEU A 789 5.79 -29.13 12.29
N GLY A 790 6.01 -27.85 11.96
CA GLY A 790 5.61 -26.71 12.79
C GLY A 790 4.20 -26.24 12.46
N ILE A 791 3.61 -25.45 13.37
CA ILE A 791 2.28 -24.85 13.17
C ILE A 791 2.42 -23.59 12.31
N ARG A 792 1.64 -23.51 11.23
CA ARG A 792 1.46 -22.31 10.39
C ARG A 792 0.27 -21.48 10.86
N ASP A 793 -0.83 -22.14 11.24
CA ASP A 793 -1.95 -21.47 11.93
C ASP A 793 -2.76 -22.49 12.74
N ILE A 794 -3.54 -22.00 13.70
CA ILE A 794 -4.46 -22.76 14.53
C ILE A 794 -5.73 -21.94 14.77
N GLN A 795 -6.91 -22.54 14.55
CA GLN A 795 -8.19 -21.91 14.87
C GLN A 795 -9.19 -22.89 15.48
N TYR A 796 -10.01 -22.40 16.41
CA TYR A 796 -11.10 -23.18 16.98
C TYR A 796 -12.31 -23.24 16.04
N ASP A 797 -12.73 -24.46 15.70
CA ASP A 797 -13.96 -24.74 14.98
C ASP A 797 -15.09 -25.05 15.98
N SER A 798 -16.04 -24.12 16.09
CA SER A 798 -17.15 -24.26 17.04
C SER A 798 -18.25 -25.25 16.63
N ARG A 799 -18.23 -25.77 15.40
CA ARG A 799 -19.10 -26.86 14.93
C ARG A 799 -18.50 -28.22 15.25
N LEU A 800 -17.20 -28.39 15.00
CA LEU A 800 -16.46 -29.61 15.31
C LEU A 800 -16.13 -29.71 16.82
N LYS A 801 -16.10 -28.58 17.52
CA LYS A 801 -15.62 -28.46 18.92
C LYS A 801 -14.17 -28.92 19.04
N SER A 802 -13.35 -28.55 18.07
CA SER A 802 -11.94 -28.93 17.95
C SER A 802 -11.15 -27.80 17.29
N PHE A 803 -9.84 -27.89 17.32
CA PHE A 803 -8.93 -26.95 16.67
C PHE A 803 -8.53 -27.49 15.30
N LEU A 804 -8.62 -26.64 14.29
CA LEU A 804 -8.02 -26.84 12.98
C LEU A 804 -6.58 -26.32 13.04
N ILE A 805 -5.62 -27.11 12.56
CA ILE A 805 -4.21 -26.72 12.52
C ILE A 805 -3.70 -26.88 11.09
N ILE A 806 -3.10 -25.83 10.54
CA ILE A 806 -2.22 -25.96 9.37
C ILE A 806 -0.81 -26.22 9.87
N SER A 807 -0.18 -27.27 9.37
CA SER A 807 1.24 -27.52 9.62
C SER A 807 2.06 -27.44 8.34
N GLY A 808 3.32 -27.01 8.46
CA GLY A 808 4.26 -26.97 7.35
C GLY A 808 5.70 -27.18 7.79
N ALA A 809 6.54 -27.53 6.82
CA ALA A 809 7.97 -27.65 7.04
C ALA A 809 8.63 -26.29 7.29
N SER A 810 9.69 -26.28 8.10
CA SER A 810 10.62 -25.15 8.12
C SER A 810 11.33 -25.04 6.76
N GLN A 811 11.81 -23.85 6.40
CA GLN A 811 12.43 -23.54 5.10
C GLN A 811 13.65 -24.44 4.73
N HIS A 812 14.08 -25.33 5.62
CA HIS A 812 15.21 -26.25 5.44
C HIS A 812 14.82 -27.75 5.33
N HIS A 813 13.52 -28.10 5.36
CA HIS A 813 13.08 -29.48 5.17
C HIS A 813 12.80 -29.77 3.68
N GLU A 814 13.33 -30.88 3.14
CA GLU A 814 13.14 -31.31 1.73
C GLU A 814 11.67 -31.58 1.36
N LYS A 815 10.76 -31.65 2.34
CA LYS A 815 9.32 -31.91 2.13
C LYS A 815 8.51 -30.64 2.34
N THR A 816 8.00 -30.09 1.25
CA THR A 816 7.05 -28.96 1.22
C THR A 816 5.60 -29.37 1.54
N ASP A 817 5.38 -30.43 2.33
CA ASP A 817 4.03 -30.94 2.59
C ASP A 817 3.30 -30.05 3.61
N PHE A 818 2.23 -29.39 3.16
CA PHE A 818 1.28 -28.69 4.03
C PHE A 818 0.13 -29.63 4.35
N LYS A 819 -0.27 -29.67 5.62
CA LYS A 819 -1.30 -30.58 6.12
C LYS A 819 -2.31 -29.83 6.97
N LEU A 820 -3.57 -30.22 6.85
CA LEU A 820 -4.65 -29.80 7.73
C LEU A 820 -4.91 -30.90 8.76
N TRP A 821 -4.96 -30.51 10.04
CA TRP A 821 -5.20 -31.41 11.16
C TRP A 821 -6.42 -30.97 11.95
N GLU A 822 -7.09 -31.95 12.55
CA GLU A 822 -8.07 -31.74 13.62
C GLU A 822 -7.46 -32.17 14.95
N TRP A 823 -7.44 -31.27 15.95
CA TRP A 823 -6.97 -31.56 17.30
C TRP A 823 -8.05 -31.27 18.33
N SER A 824 -8.25 -32.16 19.31
CA SER A 824 -9.33 -32.04 20.29
C SER A 824 -9.17 -30.88 21.28
N GLY A 825 -7.97 -30.29 21.36
CA GLY A 825 -7.58 -29.33 22.40
C GLY A 825 -7.03 -29.99 23.66
N ASP A 826 -7.05 -31.32 23.74
CA ASP A 826 -6.59 -32.05 24.92
C ASP A 826 -5.05 -32.18 24.89
N PRO A 827 -4.34 -31.67 25.92
CA PRO A 827 -2.89 -31.78 26.02
C PRO A 827 -2.41 -33.23 26.22
N ASP A 828 -3.26 -34.12 26.78
CA ASP A 828 -2.93 -35.53 26.97
C ASP A 828 -3.20 -36.36 25.70
N GLN A 829 -2.16 -36.53 24.89
CA GLN A 829 -2.17 -37.33 23.66
C GLN A 829 -1.86 -38.82 23.88
N SER A 830 -1.87 -39.30 25.13
CA SER A 830 -1.71 -40.74 25.43
C SER A 830 -2.86 -41.58 24.89
N LYS A 831 -4.06 -40.99 24.78
CA LYS A 831 -5.25 -41.62 24.18
C LYS A 831 -5.33 -41.26 22.70
N ASP A 832 -5.53 -42.25 21.84
CA ASP A 832 -5.60 -42.04 20.39
C ASP A 832 -6.66 -41.01 19.97
N GLN A 833 -7.78 -40.94 20.69
CA GLN A 833 -8.86 -39.96 20.42
C GLN A 833 -8.46 -38.49 20.66
N ASN A 834 -7.39 -38.24 21.41
CA ASN A 834 -6.89 -36.90 21.73
C ASN A 834 -5.74 -36.49 20.79
N ARG A 835 -5.22 -37.42 19.99
CA ARG A 835 -4.14 -37.14 19.04
C ARG A 835 -4.67 -36.30 17.87
N PRO A 836 -3.88 -35.34 17.38
CA PRO A 836 -4.17 -34.67 16.12
C PRO A 836 -4.39 -35.71 15.01
N ARG A 837 -5.45 -35.52 14.24
CA ARG A 837 -5.80 -36.36 13.11
C ARG A 837 -5.57 -35.60 11.82
N GLU A 838 -4.80 -36.17 10.90
CA GLU A 838 -4.61 -35.60 9.57
C GLU A 838 -5.92 -35.72 8.77
N GLU A 839 -6.40 -34.58 8.26
CA GLU A 839 -7.65 -34.48 7.50
C GLU A 839 -7.41 -34.40 5.99
N SER A 840 -6.38 -33.65 5.59
CA SER A 840 -6.06 -33.49 4.17
C SER A 840 -4.63 -33.00 3.94
N LEU A 841 -4.11 -33.32 2.76
CA LEU A 841 -2.94 -32.68 2.17
C LEU A 841 -3.39 -31.41 1.45
N LEU A 842 -2.75 -30.29 1.76
CA LEU A 842 -3.05 -29.01 1.15
C LEU A 842 -2.15 -28.74 -0.07
N ASP A 843 -2.66 -27.98 -1.02
CA ASP A 843 -1.92 -27.64 -2.24
C ASP A 843 -0.72 -26.73 -1.91
N LYS A 844 0.48 -27.21 -2.23
CA LYS A 844 1.74 -26.52 -1.95
C LYS A 844 1.90 -25.23 -2.73
N SER A 845 1.25 -25.11 -3.89
CA SER A 845 1.30 -23.89 -4.71
C SER A 845 0.58 -22.73 -4.04
N MET A 846 -0.39 -23.01 -3.18
CA MET A 846 -1.11 -22.01 -2.40
C MET A 846 -0.26 -21.43 -1.26
N LYS A 847 0.70 -22.22 -0.75
CA LYS A 847 1.38 -21.98 0.54
C LYS A 847 0.36 -21.60 1.63
N PRO A 848 -0.47 -22.56 2.08
CA PRO A 848 -1.48 -22.30 3.11
C PRO A 848 -0.81 -21.80 4.39
N GLU A 849 -1.26 -20.64 4.85
CA GLU A 849 -0.77 -20.03 6.09
C GLU A 849 -1.91 -19.92 7.10
N GLY A 850 -3.12 -19.46 6.70
CA GLY A 850 -4.23 -19.23 7.63
C GLY A 850 -5.45 -20.12 7.40
N VAL A 851 -6.16 -20.49 8.46
CA VAL A 851 -7.42 -21.27 8.41
C VAL A 851 -8.48 -20.68 9.31
N THR A 852 -9.76 -20.74 8.94
CA THR A 852 -10.87 -20.43 9.86
C THR A 852 -12.14 -21.19 9.50
N ARG A 853 -13.06 -21.34 10.47
CA ARG A 853 -14.44 -21.71 10.15
C ARG A 853 -15.18 -20.48 9.66
N ALA A 854 -15.77 -20.56 8.48
CA ALA A 854 -16.66 -19.55 7.93
C ALA A 854 -18.09 -20.10 7.80
N ARG A 855 -19.01 -19.65 8.65
CA ARG A 855 -20.44 -19.95 8.56
C ARG A 855 -21.15 -18.88 7.76
N ILE A 856 -21.68 -19.23 6.59
CA ILE A 856 -22.39 -18.32 5.69
C ILE A 856 -23.79 -18.86 5.47
N GLY A 857 -24.79 -18.13 5.97
CA GLY A 857 -26.18 -18.61 5.99
C GLY A 857 -26.30 -19.95 6.73
N SER A 858 -26.75 -20.99 6.03
CA SER A 858 -26.88 -22.36 6.56
C SER A 858 -25.66 -23.24 6.33
N ARG A 859 -24.63 -22.73 5.65
CA ARG A 859 -23.44 -23.50 5.26
C ARG A 859 -22.25 -23.19 6.14
N ASP A 860 -21.45 -24.22 6.38
CA ASP A 860 -20.20 -24.16 7.12
C ASP A 860 -19.05 -24.52 6.18
N TYR A 861 -18.07 -23.62 6.09
CA TYR A 861 -16.87 -23.77 5.28
C TYR A 861 -15.61 -23.78 6.15
N ILE A 862 -14.66 -24.65 5.82
CA ILE A 862 -13.27 -24.42 6.22
C ILE A 862 -12.69 -23.47 5.17
N PHE A 863 -12.32 -22.27 5.61
CA PHE A 863 -11.81 -21.22 4.76
C PHE A 863 -10.32 -21.06 5.03
N ILE A 864 -9.50 -21.21 4.00
CA ILE A 864 -8.05 -21.19 4.09
C ILE A 864 -7.52 -20.07 3.20
N VAL A 865 -6.55 -19.30 3.69
CA VAL A 865 -5.78 -18.32 2.91
C VAL A 865 -4.32 -18.77 2.83
N GLY A 866 -3.60 -18.26 1.85
CA GLY A 866 -2.18 -18.55 1.73
C GLY A 866 -1.38 -17.39 1.18
N ASP A 867 -0.07 -17.44 1.47
CA ASP A 867 0.96 -16.48 1.09
C ASP A 867 0.99 -16.22 -0.44
N SER A 868 0.55 -17.17 -1.26
CA SER A 868 0.39 -16.94 -2.71
C SER A 868 -0.67 -15.91 -3.13
N GLY A 869 -1.35 -15.25 -2.18
CA GLY A 869 -2.44 -14.32 -2.45
C GLY A 869 -3.71 -15.02 -2.92
N SER A 870 -3.96 -16.24 -2.43
CA SER A 870 -5.13 -17.03 -2.80
C SER A 870 -5.87 -17.60 -1.60
N TYR A 871 -7.14 -17.97 -1.79
CA TYR A 871 -7.98 -18.62 -0.80
C TYR A 871 -8.69 -19.86 -1.35
N VAL A 872 -8.97 -20.82 -0.48
CA VAL A 872 -9.79 -21.99 -0.79
C VAL A 872 -10.84 -22.16 0.29
N LYS A 873 -12.01 -22.66 -0.10
CA LYS A 873 -13.10 -22.97 0.81
C LYS A 873 -13.51 -24.40 0.64
N ILE A 874 -13.86 -25.04 1.74
CA ILE A 874 -14.31 -26.42 1.76
C ILE A 874 -15.64 -26.48 2.49
N ASP A 875 -16.72 -26.74 1.75
CA ASP A 875 -18.03 -26.98 2.33
C ASP A 875 -18.03 -28.30 3.10
N TYR A 876 -18.39 -28.25 4.38
CA TYR A 876 -18.56 -29.42 5.25
C TYR A 876 -19.91 -29.37 6.00
N SER A 877 -20.90 -28.72 5.38
CA SER A 877 -22.24 -28.50 5.95
C SER A 877 -23.05 -29.78 6.10
N GLU A 878 -22.83 -30.79 5.25
CA GLU A 878 -23.60 -32.04 5.28
C GLU A 878 -23.13 -32.98 6.40
N GLY A 879 -23.93 -33.04 7.47
CA GLY A 879 -23.84 -34.00 8.58
C GLY A 879 -25.14 -34.16 9.38
N ASP A 880 -26.19 -33.41 9.04
CA ASP A 880 -27.45 -33.35 9.81
C ASP A 880 -28.65 -33.88 9.01
N LYS A 881 -28.41 -34.90 8.16
CA LYS A 881 -29.50 -35.75 7.65
C LYS A 881 -29.57 -36.98 8.54
N THR A 882 -30.34 -36.86 9.62
CA THR A 882 -30.87 -38.01 10.34
C THR A 882 -31.75 -38.84 9.40
N GLU A 883 -31.35 -40.08 9.15
CA GLU A 883 -32.26 -41.24 9.07
C GLU A 883 -31.69 -42.36 9.95
#